data_AF-V7EF02-F1
#
_entry.id   AF-V7EF02-F1
#
_cell.length_a   1.000
_cell.length_b   1.000
_cell.length_c   1.000
_cell.angle_alpha   90.00
_cell.angle_beta   90.00
_cell.angle_gamma   90.00
#
_symmetry.space_group_name_H-M   'P 1'
#
loop_
_entity.id
_entity.type
_entity.pdbx_description
1 polymer ?
#
loop_
_entity_poly.entity_id
_entity_poly.type
_entity_poly.pdbx_seq_one_letter_code
_entity_poly.pdbx_strand_id
1 'polypeptide(L)'
;MVETGLPPDTLATVLGLPSSVDLLNFNPFATGADPSLALEVEQMAHLVLGTIRTISETLEASGLTAAEAFDIATQALASAVTNSTTPTIDFTNTATLTSIFTTAIDTAENDPDFEAPADAVIATLTNALAVVNQAVNEATNLEDADAFSGPSNLVQTIDTAPDLAAPLFSASLNNGVISFEGAAGVISVSVTGNTATFTRAGFTDDVANALGQDVTLKVGEKLALDLTGYNAFGTISGAGVVALALPNGVYEFPASSVLHVLPDFADDAAAQAFFNGLDTDDIVYVPSGEHSFNVTLTKPVTILGANFGDAVHSLGASGSFTGLYDLELSSLDKAGVADAVQQAVSFDTSAQPRTFAESWINGKITVSSSNVTLDGLRLHYSAGGVAFSEVDPIDNFQLLNSYVTGHAAGSIAYTDADYNIDGETGLLQDASSGWRISGNLIGGVSTATGNGGSLYLTGLSDSVISENVFWRPGAAHLYLEDLSDVTLQGNFFYHGLHAGGANFDGLMAEAGSGYGYGYGEGYGYGSGYGYGYGGTGEGYYGRNYWLELKGVTAGVTIDSNLGLFNSGGIQVWDEESAANSFSDITISNNVFDRFINADPNGYLDSLAGTTRHVSGLMGGIVWSTVDASTSDGLTITNNLIKGDLGQLLNDGDIRSLVLIQGGVDDIVASGNILSWGIKTPLAQGALEDVDTAAVLVSRLLLDQPVDPTLVATVTGNSFAHETTGLPEGYSSAALLLDFRGTTGTDAGDTAVLFTDNSFTGYGDQADLLEIAVNSGSVAPTVSPTDPSTILF
;
A
#
# COMPACT_ATOMS: atom_id res chain seq x y z
N MET A 1 -21.53 3.84 -52.11
CA MET A 1 -22.58 3.38 -53.06
C MET A 1 -23.78 4.31 -53.07
N VAL A 2 -24.45 4.53 -51.93
CA VAL A 2 -25.58 5.47 -51.84
C VAL A 2 -25.13 6.89 -52.16
N GLU A 3 -24.10 7.39 -51.48
CA GLU A 3 -23.58 8.75 -51.69
C GLU A 3 -22.87 8.96 -53.03
N THR A 4 -22.25 7.92 -53.59
CA THR A 4 -21.48 8.04 -54.84
C THR A 4 -22.33 7.87 -56.10
N GLY A 5 -23.50 7.21 -56.01
CA GLY A 5 -24.31 6.82 -57.17
C GLY A 5 -23.64 5.86 -58.15
N LEU A 6 -22.44 5.36 -57.84
CA LEU A 6 -21.66 4.47 -58.70
C LEU A 6 -22.14 3.01 -58.56
N PRO A 7 -22.17 2.24 -59.67
CA PRO A 7 -22.32 0.79 -59.61
C PRO A 7 -21.24 0.13 -58.75
N PRO A 8 -21.54 -0.98 -58.03
CA PRO A 8 -20.60 -1.59 -57.09
C PRO A 8 -19.27 -2.04 -57.71
N ASP A 9 -19.27 -2.56 -58.93
CA ASP A 9 -18.08 -2.98 -59.68
C ASP A 9 -17.16 -1.79 -60.02
N THR A 10 -17.77 -0.66 -60.38
CA THR A 10 -17.09 0.61 -60.66
C THR A 10 -16.52 1.20 -59.38
N LEU A 11 -17.28 1.18 -58.29
CA LEU A 11 -16.82 1.65 -56.98
C LEU A 11 -15.64 0.81 -56.44
N ALA A 12 -15.71 -0.51 -56.57
CA ALA A 12 -14.61 -1.39 -56.18
C ALA A 12 -13.32 -1.04 -56.93
N THR A 13 -13.43 -0.81 -58.25
CA THR A 13 -12.30 -0.42 -59.09
C THR A 13 -11.69 0.91 -58.65
N VAL A 14 -12.51 1.94 -58.37
CA VAL A 14 -12.03 3.25 -57.92
C VAL A 14 -11.37 3.17 -56.54
N LEU A 15 -11.82 2.27 -55.67
CA LEU A 15 -11.19 1.96 -54.39
C LEU A 15 -9.95 1.06 -54.52
N GLY A 16 -9.50 0.74 -55.73
CA GLY A 16 -8.33 -0.12 -55.94
C GLY A 16 -8.57 -1.61 -55.68
N LEU A 17 -9.82 -2.03 -55.49
CA LEU A 17 -10.21 -3.42 -55.32
C LEU A 17 -10.61 -4.06 -56.66
N PRO A 18 -10.50 -5.40 -56.82
CA PRO A 18 -10.99 -6.08 -58.02
C PRO A 18 -12.48 -5.85 -58.24
N SER A 19 -12.90 -5.59 -59.48
CA SER A 19 -14.31 -5.30 -59.82
C SER A 19 -15.28 -6.47 -59.53
N SER A 20 -14.76 -7.66 -59.22
CA SER A 20 -15.52 -8.84 -58.83
C SER A 20 -15.79 -8.95 -57.33
N VAL A 21 -15.20 -8.08 -56.49
CA VAL A 21 -15.44 -8.06 -55.04
C VAL A 21 -16.86 -7.58 -54.77
N ASP A 22 -17.61 -8.36 -53.99
CA ASP A 22 -18.91 -7.95 -53.47
C ASP A 22 -18.73 -7.06 -52.24
N LEU A 23 -18.69 -5.74 -52.45
CA LEU A 23 -18.50 -4.75 -51.39
C LEU A 23 -19.55 -4.82 -50.27
N LEU A 24 -20.70 -5.45 -50.47
CA LEU A 24 -21.77 -5.53 -49.48
C LEU A 24 -21.69 -6.79 -48.61
N ASN A 25 -21.11 -7.87 -49.13
CA ASN A 25 -21.16 -9.19 -48.47
C ASN A 25 -19.80 -9.89 -48.35
N PHE A 26 -18.71 -9.30 -48.85
CA PHE A 26 -17.38 -9.90 -48.72
C PHE A 26 -16.95 -9.92 -47.24
N ASN A 27 -16.53 -11.07 -46.75
CA ASN A 27 -16.02 -11.25 -45.39
C ASN A 27 -14.55 -11.69 -45.45
N PRO A 28 -13.58 -10.82 -45.10
CA PRO A 28 -12.15 -11.14 -45.16
C PRO A 28 -11.74 -12.25 -44.18
N PHE A 29 -12.55 -12.52 -43.14
CA PHE A 29 -12.31 -13.56 -42.13
C PHE A 29 -13.04 -14.88 -42.42
N ALA A 30 -13.72 -15.00 -43.57
CA ALA A 30 -14.40 -16.23 -43.92
C ALA A 30 -13.42 -17.40 -44.13
N THR A 31 -13.80 -18.59 -43.65
CA THR A 31 -13.00 -19.80 -43.86
C THR A 31 -12.83 -20.07 -45.35
N GLY A 32 -11.60 -20.05 -45.85
CA GLY A 32 -11.28 -20.25 -47.26
C GLY A 32 -11.34 -18.99 -48.12
N ALA A 33 -11.43 -17.79 -47.52
CA ALA A 33 -11.17 -16.54 -48.23
C ALA A 33 -9.73 -16.52 -48.76
N ASP A 34 -9.53 -15.90 -49.93
CA ASP A 34 -8.19 -15.69 -50.47
C ASP A 34 -7.42 -14.71 -49.57
N PRO A 35 -6.26 -15.09 -48.98
CA PRO A 35 -5.59 -14.24 -48.00
C PRO A 35 -5.10 -12.89 -48.53
N SER A 36 -4.71 -12.83 -49.82
CA SER A 36 -4.26 -11.59 -50.45
C SER A 36 -5.44 -10.64 -50.64
N LEU A 37 -6.54 -11.16 -51.18
CA LEU A 37 -7.77 -10.38 -51.38
C LEU A 37 -8.40 -9.96 -50.05
N ALA A 38 -8.33 -10.81 -49.03
CA ALA A 38 -8.83 -10.50 -47.69
C ALA A 38 -8.07 -9.31 -47.07
N LEU A 39 -6.74 -9.31 -47.18
CA LEU A 39 -5.90 -8.21 -46.73
C LEU A 39 -6.19 -6.91 -47.49
N GLU A 40 -6.24 -6.95 -48.83
CA GLU A 40 -6.55 -5.76 -49.65
C GLU A 40 -7.90 -5.12 -49.29
N VAL A 41 -8.92 -5.95 -49.03
CA VAL A 41 -10.25 -5.46 -48.62
C VAL A 41 -10.22 -4.87 -47.21
N GLU A 42 -9.50 -5.49 -46.26
CA GLU A 42 -9.39 -4.99 -44.89
C GLU A 42 -8.63 -3.66 -44.83
N GLN A 43 -7.51 -3.56 -45.55
CA GLN A 43 -6.73 -2.32 -45.68
C GLN A 43 -7.61 -1.20 -46.22
N MET A 44 -8.33 -1.44 -47.32
CA MET A 44 -9.21 -0.42 -47.90
C MET A 44 -10.37 -0.03 -46.97
N ALA A 45 -10.93 -0.98 -46.20
CA ALA A 45 -11.96 -0.68 -45.20
C ALA A 45 -11.43 0.26 -44.12
N HIS A 46 -10.22 0.02 -43.60
CA HIS A 46 -9.58 0.87 -42.60
C HIS A 46 -9.18 2.25 -43.16
N LEU A 47 -8.72 2.33 -44.41
CA LEU A 47 -8.41 3.60 -45.07
C LEU A 47 -9.66 4.48 -45.23
N VAL A 48 -10.78 3.90 -45.66
CA VAL A 48 -12.06 4.59 -45.81
C VAL A 48 -12.60 5.02 -44.45
N LEU A 49 -12.65 4.11 -43.48
CA LEU A 49 -13.19 4.40 -42.14
C LEU A 49 -12.34 5.41 -41.38
N GLY A 50 -11.02 5.28 -41.44
CA GLY A 50 -10.08 6.21 -40.82
C GLY A 50 -10.22 7.62 -41.38
N THR A 51 -10.37 7.75 -42.70
CA THR A 51 -10.58 9.06 -43.34
C THR A 51 -11.90 9.70 -42.92
N ILE A 52 -13.01 8.93 -42.92
CA ILE A 52 -14.32 9.45 -42.50
C ILE A 52 -14.28 9.89 -41.03
N ARG A 53 -13.78 9.05 -40.13
CA ARG A 53 -13.76 9.34 -38.70
C ARG A 53 -12.87 10.54 -38.36
N THR A 54 -11.68 10.63 -38.95
CA THR A 54 -10.78 11.76 -38.68
C THR A 54 -11.45 13.08 -39.07
N ILE A 55 -12.16 13.11 -40.21
CA ILE A 55 -12.88 14.31 -40.65
C ILE A 55 -14.08 14.58 -39.75
N SER A 56 -14.93 13.58 -39.46
CA SER A 56 -16.13 13.79 -38.65
C SER A 56 -15.78 14.32 -37.26
N GLU A 57 -14.79 13.73 -36.60
CA GLU A 57 -14.35 14.15 -35.26
C GLU A 57 -13.76 15.57 -35.27
N THR A 58 -13.04 15.92 -36.33
CA THR A 58 -12.56 17.30 -36.52
C THR A 58 -13.73 18.29 -36.62
N LEU A 59 -14.78 17.93 -37.36
CA LEU A 59 -15.96 18.78 -37.53
C LEU A 59 -16.82 18.86 -36.26
N GLU A 60 -16.91 17.77 -35.48
CA GLU A 60 -17.56 17.75 -34.16
C GLU A 60 -16.83 18.66 -33.17
N ALA A 61 -15.51 18.55 -33.11
CA ALA A 61 -14.66 19.44 -32.31
C ALA A 61 -14.70 20.90 -32.79
N SER A 62 -15.21 21.13 -34.00
CA SER A 62 -15.44 22.46 -34.60
C SER A 62 -16.89 22.95 -34.45
N GLY A 63 -17.72 22.26 -33.65
CA GLY A 63 -19.05 22.74 -33.24
C GLY A 63 -20.24 22.01 -33.87
N LEU A 64 -20.05 21.09 -34.82
CA LEU A 64 -21.15 20.32 -35.41
C LEU A 64 -21.63 19.17 -34.53
N THR A 65 -22.86 18.71 -34.76
CA THR A 65 -23.31 17.44 -34.15
C THR A 65 -22.67 16.24 -34.86
N ALA A 66 -22.50 15.13 -34.13
CA ALA A 66 -21.95 13.90 -34.67
C ALA A 66 -22.66 13.38 -35.93
N ALA A 67 -23.98 13.56 -36.02
CA ALA A 67 -24.75 13.14 -37.18
C ALA A 67 -24.44 14.01 -38.42
N GLU A 68 -24.36 15.32 -38.25
CA GLU A 68 -24.06 16.27 -39.33
C GLU A 68 -22.61 16.13 -39.80
N ALA A 69 -21.67 16.02 -38.86
CA ALA A 69 -20.26 15.83 -39.13
C ALA A 69 -19.99 14.53 -39.91
N PHE A 70 -20.61 13.42 -39.51
CA PHE A 70 -20.50 12.14 -40.20
C PHE A 70 -21.08 12.18 -41.63
N ASP A 71 -22.25 12.81 -41.80
CA ASP A 71 -22.89 12.96 -43.11
C ASP A 71 -22.04 13.82 -44.06
N ILE A 72 -21.47 14.94 -43.56
CA ILE A 72 -20.59 15.81 -44.33
C ILE A 72 -19.29 15.10 -44.71
N ALA A 73 -18.64 14.40 -43.77
CA ALA A 73 -17.42 13.64 -44.02
C ALA A 73 -17.63 12.56 -45.10
N THR A 74 -18.77 11.85 -45.03
CA THR A 74 -19.12 10.81 -46.00
C THR A 74 -19.39 11.40 -47.39
N GLN A 75 -20.07 12.54 -47.48
CA GLN A 75 -20.33 13.25 -48.74
C GLN A 75 -19.05 13.82 -49.37
N ALA A 76 -18.13 14.36 -48.57
CA ALA A 76 -16.84 14.85 -49.03
C ALA A 76 -15.98 13.72 -49.61
N LEU A 77 -15.93 12.58 -48.92
CA LEU A 77 -15.25 11.39 -49.43
C LEU A 77 -15.91 10.87 -50.71
N ALA A 78 -17.24 10.78 -50.76
CA ALA A 78 -17.97 10.36 -51.95
C ALA A 78 -17.71 11.29 -53.15
N SER A 79 -17.58 12.59 -52.90
CA SER A 79 -17.23 13.59 -53.91
C SER A 79 -15.81 13.37 -54.45
N ALA A 80 -14.84 13.04 -53.60
CA ALA A 80 -13.49 12.71 -54.07
C ALA A 80 -13.43 11.40 -54.86
N VAL A 81 -14.16 10.38 -54.43
CA VAL A 81 -14.27 9.10 -55.15
C VAL A 81 -14.92 9.28 -56.53
N THR A 82 -16.00 10.07 -56.62
CA THR A 82 -16.71 10.29 -57.90
C THR A 82 -15.93 11.18 -58.87
N ASN A 83 -15.15 12.13 -58.36
CA ASN A 83 -14.35 13.06 -59.17
C ASN A 83 -12.88 12.63 -59.36
N SER A 84 -12.51 11.43 -58.89
CA SER A 84 -11.15 10.92 -59.04
C SER A 84 -10.72 10.91 -60.51
N THR A 85 -9.63 11.60 -60.83
CA THR A 85 -9.04 11.62 -62.18
C THR A 85 -8.07 10.46 -62.42
N THR A 86 -7.77 9.70 -61.36
CA THR A 86 -6.92 8.50 -61.40
C THR A 86 -7.78 7.23 -61.39
N PRO A 87 -7.29 6.11 -61.95
CA PRO A 87 -8.01 4.85 -61.94
C PRO A 87 -8.36 4.35 -60.53
N THR A 88 -7.54 4.70 -59.54
CA THR A 88 -7.72 4.38 -58.13
C THR A 88 -7.51 5.65 -57.30
N ILE A 89 -8.31 5.84 -56.25
CA ILE A 89 -8.07 6.90 -55.27
C ILE A 89 -6.91 6.47 -54.35
N ASP A 90 -6.05 7.42 -53.99
CA ASP A 90 -4.90 7.18 -53.13
C ASP A 90 -5.09 7.88 -51.78
N PHE A 91 -5.34 7.08 -50.74
CA PHE A 91 -5.56 7.55 -49.38
C PHE A 91 -4.27 7.82 -48.59
N THR A 92 -3.09 7.50 -49.14
CA THR A 92 -1.80 7.88 -48.52
C THR A 92 -1.28 9.20 -49.09
N ASN A 93 -1.91 9.70 -50.16
CA ASN A 93 -1.57 10.97 -50.77
C ASN A 93 -2.19 12.15 -50.01
N THR A 94 -1.32 12.96 -49.40
CA THR A 94 -1.71 14.13 -48.62
C THR A 94 -2.50 15.18 -49.43
N ALA A 95 -2.25 15.33 -50.73
CA ALA A 95 -3.03 16.24 -51.57
C ALA A 95 -4.46 15.74 -51.79
N THR A 96 -4.64 14.42 -51.93
CA THR A 96 -5.97 13.79 -51.99
C THR A 96 -6.70 14.01 -50.67
N LEU A 97 -6.07 13.68 -49.54
CA LEU A 97 -6.66 13.86 -48.20
C LEU A 97 -7.00 15.32 -47.89
N THR A 98 -6.11 16.25 -48.25
CA THR A 98 -6.35 17.70 -48.11
C THR A 98 -7.57 18.11 -48.92
N SER A 99 -7.70 17.65 -50.16
CA SER A 99 -8.87 17.97 -50.99
C SER A 99 -10.17 17.45 -50.37
N ILE A 100 -10.15 16.27 -49.74
CA ILE A 100 -11.34 15.71 -49.06
C ILE A 100 -11.68 16.57 -47.83
N PHE A 101 -10.68 16.90 -47.00
CA PHE A 101 -10.86 17.77 -45.83
C PHE A 101 -11.41 19.15 -46.20
N THR A 102 -10.82 19.82 -47.20
CA THR A 102 -11.30 21.12 -47.67
C THR A 102 -12.74 21.05 -48.16
N THR A 103 -13.10 20.00 -48.92
CA THR A 103 -14.48 19.81 -49.36
C THR A 103 -15.46 19.66 -48.19
N ALA A 104 -15.06 18.94 -47.14
CA ALA A 104 -15.86 18.77 -45.94
C ALA A 104 -16.05 20.11 -45.19
N ILE A 105 -14.97 20.88 -45.04
CA ILE A 105 -14.98 22.19 -44.36
C ILE A 105 -15.83 23.20 -45.14
N ASP A 106 -15.62 23.32 -46.47
CA ASP A 106 -16.43 24.20 -47.34
C ASP A 106 -17.93 23.87 -47.25
N THR A 107 -18.28 22.60 -47.01
CA THR A 107 -19.65 22.17 -46.81
C THR A 107 -20.17 22.56 -45.42
N ALA A 108 -19.34 22.38 -44.39
CA ALA A 108 -19.63 22.72 -42.99
C ALA A 108 -19.79 24.22 -42.72
N GLU A 109 -19.10 25.09 -43.49
CA GLU A 109 -19.22 26.56 -43.38
C GLU A 109 -20.63 27.11 -43.60
N ASN A 110 -21.57 26.29 -44.09
CA ASN A 110 -22.98 26.67 -44.20
C ASN A 110 -23.74 26.61 -42.86
N ASP A 111 -23.14 26.02 -41.82
CA ASP A 111 -23.71 25.95 -40.48
C ASP A 111 -23.27 27.16 -39.63
N PRO A 112 -24.20 27.88 -38.97
CA PRO A 112 -23.88 29.05 -38.16
C PRO A 112 -23.11 28.74 -36.87
N ASP A 113 -23.12 27.49 -36.40
CA ASP A 113 -22.45 27.05 -35.16
C ASP A 113 -21.06 26.42 -35.45
N PHE A 114 -20.64 26.37 -36.72
CA PHE A 114 -19.34 25.85 -37.13
C PHE A 114 -18.22 26.90 -37.04
N GLU A 115 -17.15 26.55 -36.35
CA GLU A 115 -15.91 27.33 -36.26
C GLU A 115 -14.79 26.61 -37.01
N ALA A 116 -14.42 27.14 -38.19
CA ALA A 116 -13.48 26.45 -39.08
C ALA A 116 -12.10 26.21 -38.44
N PRO A 117 -11.52 24.99 -38.55
CA PRO A 117 -10.15 24.73 -38.14
C PRO A 117 -9.16 25.61 -38.89
N ALA A 118 -8.06 26.00 -38.24
CA ALA A 118 -6.99 26.73 -38.92
C ALA A 118 -6.32 25.88 -40.02
N ASP A 119 -5.90 26.49 -41.14
CA ASP A 119 -5.23 25.80 -42.25
C ASP A 119 -4.06 24.91 -41.82
N ALA A 120 -3.32 25.33 -40.79
CA ALA A 120 -2.21 24.58 -40.22
C ALA A 120 -2.67 23.26 -39.55
N VAL A 121 -3.85 23.26 -38.92
CA VAL A 121 -4.47 22.07 -38.32
C VAL A 121 -4.87 21.08 -39.41
N ILE A 122 -5.48 21.57 -40.50
CA ILE A 122 -5.85 20.75 -41.65
C ILE A 122 -4.61 20.09 -42.28
N ALA A 123 -3.55 20.86 -42.49
CA ALA A 123 -2.29 20.34 -43.02
C ALA A 123 -1.68 19.26 -42.10
N THR A 124 -1.75 19.46 -40.78
CA THR A 124 -1.24 18.50 -39.80
C THR A 124 -2.07 17.21 -39.75
N LEU A 125 -3.40 17.31 -39.70
CA LEU A 125 -4.29 16.15 -39.66
C LEU A 125 -4.21 15.33 -40.94
N THR A 126 -4.11 15.98 -42.10
CA THR A 126 -3.97 15.28 -43.39
C THR A 126 -2.61 14.60 -43.52
N ASN A 127 -1.54 15.19 -42.99
CA ASN A 127 -0.23 14.54 -42.90
C ASN A 127 -0.24 13.34 -41.94
N ALA A 128 -0.85 13.48 -40.76
CA ALA A 128 -0.96 12.39 -39.79
C ALA A 128 -1.79 11.22 -40.33
N LEU A 129 -2.94 11.53 -40.95
CA LEU A 129 -3.80 10.55 -41.58
C LEU A 129 -3.08 9.84 -42.75
N ALA A 130 -2.31 10.55 -43.57
CA ALA A 130 -1.52 9.93 -44.63
C ALA A 130 -0.52 8.90 -44.09
N VAL A 131 0.12 9.18 -42.95
CA VAL A 131 1.07 8.27 -42.30
C VAL A 131 0.37 7.03 -41.76
N VAL A 132 -0.75 7.21 -41.05
CA VAL A 132 -1.56 6.09 -40.56
C VAL A 132 -2.05 5.23 -41.72
N ASN A 133 -2.53 5.87 -42.79
CA ASN A 133 -2.98 5.20 -44.00
C ASN A 133 -1.82 4.44 -44.69
N GLN A 134 -0.61 4.98 -44.67
CA GLN A 134 0.56 4.29 -45.18
C GLN A 134 0.88 3.02 -44.37
N ALA A 135 0.79 3.08 -43.04
CA ALA A 135 1.00 1.91 -42.18
C ALA A 135 -0.05 0.81 -42.43
N VAL A 136 -1.33 1.19 -42.58
CA VAL A 136 -2.39 0.26 -43.00
C VAL A 136 -2.07 -0.37 -44.35
N ASN A 137 -1.62 0.43 -45.32
CA ASN A 137 -1.28 -0.05 -46.67
C ASN A 137 -0.03 -0.96 -46.70
N GLU A 138 0.86 -0.85 -45.71
CA GLU A 138 2.06 -1.68 -45.55
C GLU A 138 1.82 -2.95 -44.71
N ALA A 139 0.66 -3.08 -44.06
CA ALA A 139 0.29 -4.26 -43.29
C ALA A 139 0.46 -5.54 -44.12
N THR A 140 1.05 -6.57 -43.51
CA THR A 140 1.41 -7.81 -44.24
C THR A 140 0.42 -8.96 -44.02
N ASN A 141 -0.45 -8.84 -43.03
CA ASN A 141 -1.47 -9.83 -42.68
C ASN A 141 -2.59 -9.19 -41.84
N LEU A 142 -3.69 -9.91 -41.61
CA LEU A 142 -4.87 -9.43 -40.88
C LEU A 142 -4.68 -9.33 -39.35
N GLU A 143 -3.59 -9.86 -38.80
CA GLU A 143 -3.29 -9.86 -37.36
C GLU A 143 -2.40 -8.68 -36.95
N ASP A 144 -2.07 -7.78 -37.89
CA ASP A 144 -1.23 -6.58 -37.67
C ASP A 144 -2.01 -5.49 -36.90
N ALA A 145 -2.26 -5.77 -35.62
CA ALA A 145 -3.10 -4.96 -34.74
C ALA A 145 -2.57 -3.52 -34.60
N ASP A 146 -1.26 -3.32 -34.72
CA ASP A 146 -0.63 -2.00 -34.63
C ASP A 146 -1.00 -1.14 -35.86
N ALA A 147 -0.94 -1.70 -37.06
CA ALA A 147 -1.36 -1.01 -38.28
C ALA A 147 -2.87 -0.71 -38.28
N PHE A 148 -3.72 -1.67 -37.91
CA PHE A 148 -5.17 -1.51 -37.96
C PHE A 148 -5.77 -0.68 -36.81
N SER A 149 -5.06 -0.51 -35.69
CA SER A 149 -5.47 0.38 -34.58
C SER A 149 -5.10 1.85 -34.80
N GLY A 150 -4.11 2.15 -35.65
CA GLY A 150 -3.64 3.50 -35.94
C GLY A 150 -4.72 4.54 -36.24
N PRO A 151 -5.72 4.26 -37.11
CA PRO A 151 -6.82 5.19 -37.38
C PRO A 151 -7.66 5.55 -36.14
N SER A 152 -7.84 4.60 -35.22
CA SER A 152 -8.61 4.84 -33.98
C SER A 152 -7.83 5.67 -32.97
N ASN A 153 -6.51 5.48 -32.92
CA ASN A 153 -5.62 6.26 -32.04
C ASN A 153 -5.52 7.73 -32.49
N LEU A 154 -5.49 7.97 -33.81
CA LEU A 154 -5.53 9.32 -34.36
C LEU A 154 -6.84 10.05 -33.98
N VAL A 155 -7.97 9.35 -34.04
CA VAL A 155 -9.28 9.88 -33.64
C VAL A 155 -9.32 10.23 -32.15
N GLN A 156 -8.82 9.36 -31.28
CA GLN A 156 -8.75 9.63 -29.83
C GLN A 156 -7.91 10.87 -29.48
N THR A 157 -6.90 11.15 -30.31
CA THR A 157 -6.05 12.35 -30.16
C THR A 157 -6.82 13.64 -30.49
N ILE A 158 -7.78 13.57 -31.42
CA ILE A 158 -8.61 14.73 -31.81
C ILE A 158 -9.64 15.03 -30.72
N ASP A 159 -10.30 14.00 -30.18
CA ASP A 159 -11.32 14.10 -29.12
C ASP A 159 -10.77 14.72 -27.81
N THR A 160 -9.48 14.56 -27.56
CA THR A 160 -8.81 15.07 -26.34
C THR A 160 -8.15 16.45 -26.53
N ALA A 161 -8.24 17.06 -27.71
CA ALA A 161 -7.61 18.35 -28.00
C ALA A 161 -8.50 19.54 -27.55
N PRO A 162 -8.01 20.47 -26.70
CA PRO A 162 -8.86 21.46 -26.04
C PRO A 162 -9.25 22.71 -26.86
N ASP A 163 -8.63 22.98 -28.02
CA ASP A 163 -8.98 24.12 -28.89
C ASP A 163 -8.38 23.97 -30.31
N LEU A 164 -9.22 23.80 -31.35
CA LEU A 164 -8.80 23.73 -32.76
C LEU A 164 -8.66 25.11 -33.44
N ALA A 165 -9.02 26.21 -32.76
CA ALA A 165 -8.92 27.58 -33.27
C ALA A 165 -7.54 28.24 -32.99
N ALA A 166 -6.69 27.59 -32.19
CA ALA A 166 -5.28 27.96 -31.99
C ALA A 166 -4.36 27.06 -32.84
N PRO A 167 -3.19 27.53 -33.32
CA PRO A 167 -2.32 26.71 -34.15
C PRO A 167 -1.80 25.50 -33.36
N LEU A 168 -2.39 24.32 -33.61
CA LEU A 168 -1.74 23.04 -33.34
C LEU A 168 -0.51 22.92 -34.25
N PHE A 169 0.58 22.48 -33.64
CA PHE A 169 1.77 21.86 -34.21
C PHE A 169 1.75 21.69 -35.74
N SER A 170 2.64 22.33 -36.49
CA SER A 170 2.83 21.98 -37.90
C SER A 170 3.68 20.71 -37.99
N ALA A 171 3.10 19.61 -38.47
CA ALA A 171 3.83 18.39 -38.80
C ALA A 171 4.33 18.47 -40.25
N SER A 172 5.64 18.28 -40.49
CA SER A 172 6.17 18.06 -41.84
C SER A 172 7.00 16.78 -41.92
N LEU A 173 6.95 16.11 -43.08
CA LEU A 173 7.70 14.90 -43.39
C LEU A 173 8.81 15.21 -44.40
N ASN A 174 10.05 14.84 -44.07
CA ASN A 174 11.14 14.78 -45.04
C ASN A 174 11.97 13.52 -44.77
N ASN A 175 12.01 12.58 -45.71
CA ASN A 175 12.70 11.29 -45.59
C ASN A 175 12.40 10.47 -44.30
N GLY A 176 11.12 10.30 -43.95
CA GLY A 176 10.73 9.41 -42.83
C GLY A 176 10.97 9.99 -41.45
N VAL A 177 11.14 11.32 -41.35
CA VAL A 177 11.27 12.05 -40.09
C VAL A 177 10.03 12.90 -39.88
N ILE A 178 9.33 12.72 -38.75
CA ILE A 178 8.23 13.60 -38.32
C ILE A 178 8.84 14.75 -37.55
N SER A 179 8.69 15.99 -38.03
CA SER A 179 9.15 17.17 -37.31
C SER A 179 7.98 18.00 -36.79
N PHE A 180 8.01 18.35 -35.50
CA PHE A 180 7.08 19.27 -34.85
C PHE A 180 7.76 20.64 -34.67
N GLU A 181 7.18 21.69 -35.27
CA GLU A 181 7.62 23.07 -35.06
C GLU A 181 6.69 23.81 -34.10
N GLY A 182 7.27 24.37 -33.04
CA GLY A 182 6.62 25.34 -32.15
C GLY A 182 7.51 26.57 -31.94
N ALA A 183 7.00 27.59 -31.24
CA ALA A 183 7.71 28.85 -30.99
C ALA A 183 9.06 28.69 -30.22
N ALA A 184 9.38 27.47 -29.73
CA ALA A 184 10.58 27.13 -28.97
C ALA A 184 11.59 26.22 -29.70
N GLY A 185 11.38 25.88 -30.99
CA GLY A 185 12.32 25.09 -31.80
C GLY A 185 11.70 23.85 -32.47
N VAL A 186 12.54 23.09 -33.19
CA VAL A 186 12.16 21.89 -33.97
C VAL A 186 12.45 20.61 -33.17
N ILE A 187 11.46 19.74 -33.02
CA ILE A 187 11.64 18.35 -32.54
C ILE A 187 11.50 17.43 -33.76
N SER A 188 12.50 16.59 -34.04
CA SER A 188 12.48 15.62 -35.13
C SER A 188 12.48 14.19 -34.57
N VAL A 189 11.56 13.35 -35.04
CA VAL A 189 11.45 11.92 -34.72
C VAL A 189 11.86 11.10 -35.95
N SER A 190 12.94 10.34 -35.85
CA SER A 190 13.33 9.35 -36.86
C SER A 190 12.89 7.97 -36.40
N VAL A 191 12.16 7.23 -37.25
CA VAL A 191 11.83 5.82 -37.01
C VAL A 191 12.58 4.99 -38.04
N THR A 192 13.45 4.09 -37.60
CA THR A 192 14.12 3.12 -38.46
C THR A 192 14.00 1.73 -37.83
N GLY A 193 13.07 0.91 -38.34
CA GLY A 193 12.71 -0.37 -37.70
C GLY A 193 11.99 -0.17 -36.36
N ASN A 194 12.28 -1.00 -35.36
CA ASN A 194 11.62 -0.97 -34.03
C ASN A 194 12.26 0.05 -33.05
N THR A 195 12.86 1.13 -33.55
CA THR A 195 13.55 2.13 -32.71
C THR A 195 13.16 3.54 -33.16
N ALA A 196 12.71 4.37 -32.21
CA ALA A 196 12.48 5.79 -32.39
C ALA A 196 13.69 6.58 -31.86
N THR A 197 14.12 7.62 -32.55
CA THR A 197 15.19 8.52 -32.10
C THR A 197 14.68 9.95 -32.14
N PHE A 198 14.75 10.65 -30.99
CA PHE A 198 14.42 12.07 -30.86
C PHE A 198 15.66 12.93 -31.08
N THR A 199 15.59 13.93 -31.97
CA THR A 199 16.67 14.91 -32.15
C THR A 199 16.11 16.32 -32.08
N ARG A 200 16.67 17.19 -31.22
CA ARG A 200 16.38 18.62 -31.17
C ARG A 200 17.50 19.38 -31.89
N ALA A 201 17.18 20.11 -32.95
CA ALA A 201 18.16 20.96 -33.63
C ALA A 201 18.47 22.19 -32.76
N GLY A 202 19.69 22.30 -32.23
CA GLY A 202 20.12 23.48 -31.46
C GLY A 202 21.30 23.29 -30.50
N PHE A 203 21.71 22.05 -30.21
CA PHE A 203 22.94 21.77 -29.47
C PHE A 203 23.92 21.03 -30.38
N THR A 204 24.95 21.73 -30.83
CA THR A 204 26.19 21.09 -31.25
C THR A 204 27.00 20.83 -29.99
N ASP A 205 27.06 19.58 -29.54
CA ASP A 205 28.32 18.91 -29.18
C ASP A 205 28.11 17.40 -28.97
N ASP A 206 28.87 16.65 -29.77
CA ASP A 206 29.28 15.23 -29.68
C ASP A 206 28.22 14.12 -29.48
N VAL A 207 27.64 13.69 -30.60
CA VAL A 207 27.16 12.30 -30.77
C VAL A 207 28.38 11.42 -31.11
N ALA A 208 28.90 10.70 -30.13
CA ALA A 208 29.94 9.69 -30.33
C ALA A 208 29.33 8.28 -30.44
N ASN A 209 29.78 7.56 -31.47
CA ASN A 209 29.36 6.23 -31.88
C ASN A 209 29.60 5.10 -30.85
N ALA A 210 28.74 4.07 -31.00
CA ALA A 210 28.99 2.63 -30.86
C ALA A 210 28.68 1.93 -29.51
N LEU A 211 27.76 0.97 -29.60
CA LEU A 211 27.63 -0.28 -28.82
C LEU A 211 27.69 -0.12 -27.28
N GLY A 212 26.50 -0.12 -26.67
CA GLY A 212 26.31 -0.42 -25.24
C GLY A 212 26.84 0.65 -24.28
N GLN A 213 26.02 1.66 -23.98
CA GLN A 213 25.91 2.31 -22.66
C GLN A 213 24.89 3.47 -22.67
N ASP A 214 24.33 3.69 -21.48
CA ASP A 214 23.47 4.74 -20.91
C ASP A 214 23.08 5.97 -21.74
N VAL A 215 21.79 6.32 -21.65
CA VAL A 215 21.28 7.65 -21.98
C VAL A 215 21.28 8.50 -20.71
N THR A 216 22.29 9.35 -20.53
CA THR A 216 22.36 10.35 -19.45
C THR A 216 21.86 11.70 -19.95
N LEU A 217 20.93 12.35 -19.23
CA LEU A 217 20.56 13.76 -19.46
C LEU A 217 20.69 14.55 -18.16
N LYS A 218 21.61 15.53 -18.09
CA LYS A 218 21.70 16.48 -16.97
C LYS A 218 20.78 17.67 -17.20
N VAL A 219 19.91 17.99 -16.24
CA VAL A 219 18.97 19.11 -16.39
C VAL A 219 19.55 20.42 -15.86
N GLY A 220 20.01 21.23 -16.82
CA GLY A 220 19.89 22.69 -16.81
C GLY A 220 18.96 23.22 -17.93
N GLU A 221 18.48 22.33 -18.81
CA GLU A 221 17.57 22.67 -19.91
C GLU A 221 16.64 21.49 -20.28
N LYS A 222 15.34 21.65 -20.00
CA LYS A 222 14.14 21.05 -20.62
C LYS A 222 14.15 19.55 -21.07
N LEU A 223 13.38 18.78 -20.30
CA LEU A 223 12.91 17.38 -20.38
C LEU A 223 12.56 16.83 -21.78
N ALA A 224 13.05 15.63 -22.10
CA ALA A 224 12.54 14.75 -23.17
C ALA A 224 12.51 13.31 -22.64
N LEU A 225 11.35 12.64 -22.75
CA LEU A 225 11.10 11.26 -22.32
C LEU A 225 11.12 10.34 -23.55
N ASP A 226 11.91 9.27 -23.50
CA ASP A 226 11.81 8.14 -24.43
C ASP A 226 11.02 7.02 -23.75
N LEU A 227 9.89 6.64 -24.34
CA LEU A 227 8.87 5.76 -23.75
C LEU A 227 8.41 4.73 -24.78
N THR A 228 9.33 3.92 -25.29
CA THR A 228 8.94 2.72 -26.05
C THR A 228 8.15 1.77 -25.14
N GLY A 229 6.82 1.84 -25.20
CA GLY A 229 5.87 0.93 -24.53
C GLY A 229 4.95 1.54 -23.46
N TYR A 230 5.09 2.82 -23.11
CA TYR A 230 4.30 3.43 -22.01
C TYR A 230 3.77 4.82 -22.36
N ASN A 231 2.47 5.04 -22.19
CA ASN A 231 1.84 6.35 -22.36
C ASN A 231 2.07 7.22 -21.11
N ALA A 232 3.25 7.81 -20.97
CA ALA A 232 3.54 8.75 -19.88
C ALA A 232 3.78 10.18 -20.39
N PHE A 233 3.09 11.16 -19.82
CA PHE A 233 3.19 12.57 -20.22
C PHE A 233 3.65 13.43 -19.04
N GLY A 234 4.81 14.08 -19.18
CA GLY A 234 5.30 15.06 -18.20
C GLY A 234 4.75 16.45 -18.44
N THR A 235 4.18 17.12 -17.44
CA THR A 235 3.77 18.54 -17.50
C THR A 235 4.58 19.35 -16.47
N ILE A 236 5.19 20.45 -16.89
CA ILE A 236 5.88 21.38 -15.97
C ILE A 236 4.82 22.35 -15.43
N SER A 237 4.49 22.25 -14.14
CA SER A 237 3.68 23.26 -13.46
C SER A 237 4.61 24.38 -12.94
N GLY A 238 4.12 25.61 -12.90
CA GLY A 238 4.91 26.73 -12.41
C GLY A 238 5.35 26.52 -10.96
N ALA A 239 6.63 26.83 -10.66
CA ALA A 239 7.32 26.73 -9.36
C ALA A 239 8.25 25.52 -9.13
N GLY A 240 8.98 25.06 -10.15
CA GLY A 240 10.13 24.16 -9.94
C GLY A 240 9.74 22.72 -9.56
N VAL A 241 8.49 22.34 -9.84
CA VAL A 241 7.95 20.99 -9.68
C VAL A 241 7.58 20.46 -11.07
N VAL A 242 7.90 19.20 -11.34
CA VAL A 242 7.54 18.48 -12.57
C VAL A 242 6.53 17.41 -12.20
N ALA A 243 5.44 17.33 -12.96
CA ALA A 243 4.43 16.29 -12.83
C ALA A 243 4.63 15.24 -13.92
N LEU A 244 4.80 13.98 -13.57
CA LEU A 244 4.84 12.83 -14.48
C LEU A 244 3.52 12.09 -14.42
N ALA A 245 2.71 12.15 -15.48
CA ALA A 245 1.63 11.20 -15.66
C ALA A 245 2.25 9.86 -16.06
N LEU A 246 2.23 8.89 -15.16
CA LEU A 246 2.54 7.49 -15.39
C LEU A 246 1.21 6.71 -15.53
N PRO A 247 1.22 5.43 -15.96
CA PRO A 247 -0.01 4.68 -16.24
C PRO A 247 -1.06 4.70 -15.12
N ASN A 248 -0.63 4.84 -13.86
CA ASN A 248 -1.50 4.75 -12.69
C ASN A 248 -1.71 6.08 -11.95
N GLY A 249 -1.09 7.18 -12.38
CA GLY A 249 -1.24 8.44 -11.65
C GLY A 249 -0.26 9.52 -12.05
N VAL A 250 -0.30 10.64 -11.32
CA VAL A 250 0.60 11.78 -11.52
C VAL A 250 1.56 11.86 -10.34
N TYR A 251 2.86 11.77 -10.61
CA TYR A 251 3.92 11.97 -9.61
C TYR A 251 4.53 13.36 -9.74
N GLU A 252 4.59 14.11 -8.64
CA GLU A 252 5.21 15.44 -8.59
C GLU A 252 6.58 15.39 -7.91
N PHE A 253 7.58 16.05 -8.50
CA PHE A 253 8.95 16.02 -7.98
C PHE A 253 9.77 17.26 -8.36
N PRO A 254 10.94 17.48 -7.73
CA PRO A 254 11.79 18.63 -8.02
C PRO A 254 12.23 18.67 -9.48
N ALA A 255 12.20 19.86 -10.11
CA ALA A 255 12.63 20.02 -11.49
C ALA A 255 14.12 19.73 -11.76
N SER A 256 14.92 19.53 -10.71
CA SER A 256 16.32 19.12 -10.78
C SER A 256 16.53 17.62 -10.94
N SER A 257 15.53 16.79 -10.62
CA SER A 257 15.63 15.33 -10.68
C SER A 257 15.57 14.82 -12.13
N VAL A 258 16.28 13.73 -12.40
CA VAL A 258 16.20 12.99 -13.67
C VAL A 258 15.37 11.72 -13.47
N LEU A 259 14.47 11.44 -14.41
CA LEU A 259 13.78 10.15 -14.47
C LEU A 259 14.59 9.14 -15.27
N HIS A 260 14.86 7.99 -14.68
CA HIS A 260 15.47 6.83 -15.30
C HIS A 260 14.45 5.69 -15.35
N VAL A 261 14.39 4.97 -16.47
CA VAL A 261 13.67 3.69 -16.53
C VAL A 261 14.66 2.59 -16.21
N LEU A 262 14.31 1.71 -15.27
CA LEU A 262 15.21 0.64 -14.84
C LEU A 262 15.58 -0.25 -16.03
N PRO A 263 16.88 -0.40 -16.35
CA PRO A 263 17.32 -1.30 -17.41
C PRO A 263 17.43 -2.74 -16.90
N ASP A 264 17.47 -3.69 -17.84
CA ASP A 264 17.84 -5.06 -17.52
C ASP A 264 19.33 -5.14 -17.14
N PHE A 265 19.62 -5.64 -15.95
CA PHE A 265 20.99 -5.84 -15.49
C PHE A 265 21.49 -7.25 -15.82
N ALA A 266 22.75 -7.34 -16.24
CA ALA A 266 23.42 -8.62 -16.43
C ALA A 266 23.79 -9.30 -15.09
N ASP A 267 24.10 -8.50 -14.06
CA ASP A 267 24.49 -8.93 -12.72
C ASP A 267 24.38 -7.75 -11.70
N ASP A 268 24.60 -8.05 -10.42
CA ASP A 268 24.58 -7.07 -9.33
C ASP A 268 25.62 -5.95 -9.49
N ALA A 269 26.75 -6.21 -10.17
CA ALA A 269 27.78 -5.19 -10.37
C ALA A 269 27.32 -4.14 -11.39
N ALA A 270 26.62 -4.57 -12.45
CA ALA A 270 25.98 -3.68 -13.39
C ALA A 270 24.86 -2.86 -12.73
N ALA A 271 24.03 -3.49 -11.90
CA ALA A 271 23.02 -2.79 -11.11
C ALA A 271 23.64 -1.73 -10.21
N GLN A 272 24.65 -2.10 -9.41
CA GLN A 272 25.34 -1.16 -8.53
C GLN A 272 26.01 -0.01 -9.30
N ALA A 273 26.57 -0.27 -10.48
CA ALA A 273 27.16 0.77 -11.32
C ALA A 273 26.12 1.79 -11.80
N PHE A 274 24.93 1.33 -12.21
CA PHE A 274 23.81 2.20 -12.58
C PHE A 274 23.39 3.10 -11.42
N PHE A 275 23.11 2.52 -10.24
CA PHE A 275 22.69 3.30 -9.08
C PHE A 275 23.78 4.24 -8.54
N ASN A 276 25.06 3.86 -8.64
CA ASN A 276 26.17 4.76 -8.31
C ASN A 276 26.26 5.95 -9.28
N GLY A 277 25.80 5.78 -10.52
CA GLY A 277 25.77 6.80 -11.56
C GLY A 277 24.67 7.84 -11.42
N LEU A 278 23.63 7.57 -10.63
CA LEU A 278 22.50 8.50 -10.40
C LEU A 278 22.95 9.77 -9.68
N ASP A 279 22.30 10.90 -9.96
CA ASP A 279 22.46 12.14 -9.20
C ASP A 279 21.50 12.17 -7.98
N THR A 280 21.73 13.09 -7.05
CA THR A 280 20.85 13.29 -5.89
C THR A 280 19.44 13.67 -6.34
N ASP A 281 18.45 13.07 -5.68
CA ASP A 281 17.01 13.21 -5.93
C ASP A 281 16.54 12.64 -7.28
N ASP A 282 17.37 11.87 -7.99
CA ASP A 282 16.96 11.16 -9.19
C ASP A 282 15.85 10.14 -8.91
N ILE A 283 15.04 9.88 -9.94
CA ILE A 283 13.90 8.97 -9.90
C ILE A 283 14.19 7.77 -10.78
N VAL A 284 13.94 6.57 -10.28
CA VAL A 284 14.02 5.32 -11.02
C VAL A 284 12.64 4.70 -11.10
N TYR A 285 12.04 4.66 -12.30
CA TYR A 285 10.83 3.90 -12.55
C TYR A 285 11.19 2.46 -12.89
N VAL A 286 10.63 1.51 -12.13
CA VAL A 286 10.77 0.07 -12.31
C VAL A 286 9.52 -0.44 -13.04
N PRO A 287 9.63 -0.84 -14.32
CA PRO A 287 8.50 -1.40 -15.04
C PRO A 287 7.95 -2.67 -14.38
N SER A 288 6.68 -2.98 -14.63
CA SER A 288 6.09 -4.26 -14.21
C SER A 288 6.87 -5.43 -14.78
N GLY A 289 7.08 -6.48 -13.99
CA GLY A 289 7.88 -7.63 -14.37
C GLY A 289 8.80 -8.08 -13.24
N GLU A 290 9.60 -9.11 -13.50
CA GLU A 290 10.58 -9.64 -12.55
C GLU A 290 11.97 -9.07 -12.79
N HIS A 291 12.53 -8.45 -11.77
CA HIS A 291 13.87 -7.86 -11.78
C HIS A 291 14.70 -8.49 -10.66
N SER A 292 15.88 -8.99 -10.99
CA SER A 292 16.75 -9.69 -10.04
C SER A 292 18.09 -8.98 -9.92
N PHE A 293 18.27 -8.22 -8.85
CA PHE A 293 19.51 -7.53 -8.54
C PHE A 293 19.61 -7.20 -7.04
N ASN A 294 20.83 -7.11 -6.55
CA ASN A 294 21.15 -6.51 -5.25
C ASN A 294 21.79 -5.14 -5.45
N VAL A 295 21.40 -4.16 -4.63
CA VAL A 295 21.96 -2.81 -4.70
C VAL A 295 22.06 -2.16 -3.32
N THR A 296 23.07 -1.30 -3.13
CA THR A 296 23.13 -0.32 -2.04
C THR A 296 22.89 1.09 -2.57
N LEU A 297 21.89 1.78 -2.01
CA LEU A 297 21.51 3.15 -2.33
C LEU A 297 22.30 4.10 -1.43
N THR A 298 23.37 4.70 -1.98
CA THR A 298 24.28 5.61 -1.28
C THR A 298 23.96 7.09 -1.51
N LYS A 299 22.83 7.37 -2.19
CA LYS A 299 22.37 8.70 -2.56
C LYS A 299 20.86 8.82 -2.31
N PRO A 300 20.36 10.04 -2.06
CA PRO A 300 18.93 10.31 -2.08
C PRO A 300 18.37 10.00 -3.46
N VAL A 301 17.44 9.05 -3.54
CA VAL A 301 16.78 8.65 -4.79
C VAL A 301 15.36 8.20 -4.50
N THR A 302 14.49 8.33 -5.49
CA THR A 302 13.13 7.78 -5.46
C THR A 302 13.04 6.60 -6.41
N ILE A 303 12.54 5.46 -5.96
CA ILE A 303 12.27 4.28 -6.79
C ILE A 303 10.77 4.05 -6.83
N LEU A 304 10.19 4.13 -8.04
CA LEU A 304 8.77 3.97 -8.29
C LEU A 304 8.52 2.65 -9.02
N GLY A 305 7.73 1.75 -8.43
CA GLY A 305 7.20 0.58 -9.11
C GLY A 305 5.98 0.91 -9.98
N ALA A 306 5.45 -0.10 -10.67
CA ALA A 306 4.33 0.05 -11.59
C ALA A 306 3.02 0.50 -10.91
N ASN A 307 2.89 0.24 -9.61
CA ASN A 307 1.73 0.62 -8.78
C ASN A 307 2.10 1.69 -7.73
N PHE A 308 3.03 2.58 -8.05
CA PHE A 308 3.35 3.70 -7.15
C PHE A 308 2.09 4.54 -6.88
N GLY A 309 1.95 5.04 -5.65
CA GLY A 309 0.77 5.79 -5.23
C GLY A 309 -0.50 4.96 -4.95
N ASP A 310 -0.53 3.68 -5.33
CA ASP A 310 -1.70 2.81 -5.14
C ASP A 310 -1.50 1.88 -3.93
N ALA A 311 -2.14 2.18 -2.80
CA ALA A 311 -2.05 1.34 -1.60
C ALA A 311 -2.43 -0.14 -1.85
N VAL A 312 -1.94 -1.05 -1.02
CA VAL A 312 -2.28 -2.50 -1.09
C VAL A 312 -3.73 -2.82 -0.67
N HIS A 313 -4.53 -1.80 -0.38
CA HIS A 313 -5.90 -1.91 0.10
C HIS A 313 -6.79 -0.87 -0.58
N SER A 314 -8.09 -1.13 -0.53
CA SER A 314 -9.12 -0.21 -0.99
C SER A 314 -10.23 -0.18 0.04
N LEU A 315 -10.31 0.94 0.76
CA LEU A 315 -11.24 1.12 1.88
C LEU A 315 -12.57 1.77 1.44
N GLY A 316 -12.66 2.27 0.21
CA GLY A 316 -13.90 2.82 -0.37
C GLY A 316 -14.61 3.80 0.57
N ALA A 317 -15.90 3.56 0.81
CA ALA A 317 -16.74 4.41 1.66
C ALA A 317 -16.37 4.36 3.16
N SER A 318 -15.61 3.34 3.60
CA SER A 318 -15.22 3.20 5.00
C SER A 318 -14.08 4.14 5.40
N GLY A 319 -13.23 4.54 4.44
CA GLY A 319 -12.15 5.52 4.60
C GLY A 319 -11.01 5.14 5.56
N SER A 320 -11.16 4.09 6.37
CA SER A 320 -10.20 3.61 7.37
C SER A 320 -10.50 2.16 7.72
N PHE A 321 -9.54 1.41 8.27
CA PHE A 321 -9.80 0.02 8.69
C PHE A 321 -10.76 -0.06 9.89
N THR A 322 -10.71 0.88 10.82
CA THR A 322 -11.70 0.97 11.91
C THR A 322 -13.09 1.30 11.36
N GLY A 323 -13.18 2.17 10.35
CA GLY A 323 -14.41 2.38 9.59
C GLY A 323 -14.89 1.10 8.90
N LEU A 324 -13.99 0.32 8.28
CA LEU A 324 -14.36 -0.97 7.67
C LEU A 324 -14.94 -1.91 8.72
N TYR A 325 -14.36 -1.94 9.92
CA TYR A 325 -14.88 -2.72 11.03
C TYR A 325 -16.30 -2.30 11.42
N ASP A 326 -16.54 -1.00 11.58
CA ASP A 326 -17.83 -0.48 12.01
C ASP A 326 -18.92 -0.68 10.97
N LEU A 327 -18.62 -0.42 9.69
CA LEU A 327 -19.59 -0.50 8.60
C LEU A 327 -19.88 -1.96 8.18
N GLU A 328 -18.86 -2.82 8.19
CA GLU A 328 -18.94 -4.12 7.50
C GLU A 328 -18.58 -5.30 8.39
N LEU A 329 -17.54 -5.24 9.24
CA LEU A 329 -17.00 -6.44 9.88
C LEU A 329 -17.61 -6.78 11.24
N SER A 330 -18.12 -5.81 12.00
CA SER A 330 -18.44 -5.96 13.43
C SER A 330 -19.48 -7.05 13.72
N SER A 331 -20.44 -7.27 12.82
CA SER A 331 -21.52 -8.27 12.95
C SER A 331 -21.25 -9.59 12.23
N LEU A 332 -20.17 -9.69 11.45
CA LEU A 332 -19.89 -10.89 10.65
C LEU A 332 -19.28 -12.00 11.51
N ASP A 333 -19.54 -13.24 11.11
CA ASP A 333 -18.80 -14.39 11.61
C ASP A 333 -17.38 -14.41 11.03
N LYS A 334 -16.59 -15.40 11.44
CA LYS A 334 -15.20 -15.54 11.01
C LYS A 334 -15.04 -15.63 9.49
N ALA A 335 -15.91 -16.38 8.81
CA ALA A 335 -15.83 -16.58 7.37
C ALA A 335 -16.21 -15.30 6.63
N GLY A 336 -17.29 -14.63 7.05
CA GLY A 336 -17.71 -13.35 6.48
C GLY A 336 -16.65 -12.25 6.65
N VAL A 337 -15.97 -12.20 7.80
CA VAL A 337 -14.83 -11.28 7.99
C VAL A 337 -13.71 -11.58 7.00
N ALA A 338 -13.33 -12.84 6.85
CA ALA A 338 -12.28 -13.23 5.91
C ALA A 338 -12.65 -12.83 4.48
N ASP A 339 -13.91 -13.05 4.06
CA ASP A 339 -14.39 -12.68 2.73
C ASP A 339 -14.39 -11.14 2.51
N ALA A 340 -14.78 -10.36 3.50
CA ALA A 340 -14.80 -8.89 3.42
C ALA A 340 -13.37 -8.31 3.41
N VAL A 341 -12.49 -8.81 4.28
CA VAL A 341 -11.09 -8.40 4.33
C VAL A 341 -10.35 -8.73 3.02
N GLN A 342 -10.62 -9.87 2.41
CA GLN A 342 -10.08 -10.24 1.09
C GLN A 342 -10.56 -9.34 -0.06
N GLN A 343 -11.71 -8.67 0.09
CA GLN A 343 -12.17 -7.67 -0.88
C GLN A 343 -11.51 -6.31 -0.66
N ALA A 344 -11.21 -5.97 0.59
CA ALA A 344 -10.59 -4.70 0.95
C ALA A 344 -9.06 -4.69 0.81
N VAL A 345 -8.40 -5.85 0.91
CA VAL A 345 -6.94 -5.96 0.90
C VAL A 345 -6.46 -6.86 -0.25
N SER A 346 -5.57 -6.34 -1.08
CA SER A 346 -4.87 -7.09 -2.13
C SER A 346 -3.73 -7.92 -1.53
N PHE A 347 -4.05 -9.07 -0.93
CA PHE A 347 -3.05 -9.95 -0.32
C PHE A 347 -2.05 -10.50 -1.32
N ASP A 348 -0.82 -10.69 -0.85
CA ASP A 348 0.29 -11.18 -1.65
C ASP A 348 0.26 -12.71 -1.86
N THR A 349 -0.80 -13.23 -2.47
CA THR A 349 -1.05 -14.67 -2.64
C THR A 349 -1.13 -15.13 -4.09
N SER A 350 -1.04 -14.20 -5.04
CA SER A 350 -1.16 -14.47 -6.47
C SER A 350 -0.07 -13.74 -7.27
N ALA A 351 0.11 -14.11 -8.54
CA ALA A 351 1.07 -13.42 -9.41
C ALA A 351 0.71 -11.94 -9.64
N GLN A 352 -0.58 -11.59 -9.52
CA GLN A 352 -1.10 -10.24 -9.76
C GLN A 352 -2.20 -9.93 -8.71
N PRO A 353 -1.81 -9.45 -7.51
CA PRO A 353 -2.75 -9.18 -6.42
C PRO A 353 -3.51 -7.86 -6.60
N ARG A 354 -2.95 -6.89 -7.33
CA ARG A 354 -3.61 -5.62 -7.72
C ARG A 354 -4.06 -5.64 -9.18
N THR A 355 -4.81 -4.62 -9.58
CA THR A 355 -5.34 -4.47 -10.95
C THR A 355 -4.22 -4.42 -11.99
N PHE A 356 -3.11 -3.72 -11.73
CA PHE A 356 -1.96 -3.67 -12.63
C PHE A 356 -0.88 -4.66 -12.22
N ALA A 357 -0.06 -5.08 -13.19
CA ALA A 357 1.04 -5.99 -12.95
C ALA A 357 2.10 -5.36 -12.02
N GLU A 358 2.72 -6.18 -11.18
CA GLU A 358 3.66 -5.74 -10.15
C GLU A 358 5.09 -5.58 -10.66
N SER A 359 5.85 -4.67 -10.04
CA SER A 359 7.30 -4.55 -10.20
C SER A 359 8.01 -5.38 -9.15
N TRP A 360 8.33 -6.62 -9.50
CA TRP A 360 8.97 -7.57 -8.59
C TRP A 360 10.46 -7.33 -8.52
N ILE A 361 10.96 -7.16 -7.29
CA ILE A 361 12.40 -7.14 -7.01
C ILE A 361 12.75 -8.43 -6.28
N ASN A 362 13.37 -9.35 -7.01
CA ASN A 362 13.84 -10.66 -6.53
C ASN A 362 15.27 -10.57 -6.00
N GLY A 363 15.55 -9.54 -5.20
CA GLY A 363 16.85 -9.27 -4.60
C GLY A 363 16.74 -8.29 -3.44
N LYS A 364 17.88 -7.78 -2.98
CA LYS A 364 17.98 -6.92 -1.80
C LYS A 364 18.31 -5.48 -2.17
N ILE A 365 17.48 -4.54 -1.70
CA ILE A 365 17.78 -3.11 -1.71
C ILE A 365 18.30 -2.73 -0.32
N THR A 366 19.54 -2.25 -0.25
CA THR A 366 20.16 -1.76 0.99
C THR A 366 20.15 -0.24 0.98
N VAL A 367 19.48 0.39 1.94
CA VAL A 367 19.42 1.85 2.08
C VAL A 367 20.59 2.33 2.94
N SER A 368 21.34 3.30 2.42
CA SER A 368 22.58 3.82 3.03
C SER A 368 22.62 5.36 2.97
N SER A 369 21.49 6.00 2.71
CA SER A 369 21.36 7.44 2.59
C SER A 369 19.98 7.89 3.06
N SER A 370 19.93 9.06 3.69
CA SER A 370 18.69 9.79 3.96
C SER A 370 17.96 10.16 2.66
N ASN A 371 16.66 10.45 2.79
CA ASN A 371 15.76 10.90 1.72
C ASN A 371 15.60 9.88 0.58
N VAL A 372 15.65 8.59 0.89
CA VAL A 372 15.32 7.51 -0.06
C VAL A 372 13.83 7.21 0.01
N THR A 373 13.17 7.13 -1.16
CA THR A 373 11.76 6.72 -1.28
C THR A 373 11.63 5.46 -2.11
N LEU A 374 10.90 4.47 -1.61
CA LEU A 374 10.50 3.25 -2.32
C LEU A 374 8.97 3.22 -2.39
N ASP A 375 8.37 3.27 -3.57
CA ASP A 375 6.90 3.34 -3.74
C ASP A 375 6.40 2.32 -4.75
N GLY A 376 5.38 1.53 -4.41
CA GLY A 376 4.70 0.64 -5.37
C GLY A 376 5.49 -0.59 -5.79
N LEU A 377 6.47 -1.05 -4.99
CA LEU A 377 7.33 -2.19 -5.31
C LEU A 377 6.79 -3.49 -4.69
N ARG A 378 7.12 -4.62 -5.32
CA ARG A 378 6.94 -5.94 -4.73
C ARG A 378 8.29 -6.53 -4.33
N LEU A 379 8.63 -6.37 -3.07
CA LEU A 379 9.91 -6.72 -2.47
C LEU A 379 9.81 -8.13 -1.88
N HIS A 380 10.10 -9.13 -2.70
CA HIS A 380 9.89 -10.54 -2.39
C HIS A 380 11.21 -11.31 -2.50
N TYR A 381 11.98 -11.32 -1.41
CA TYR A 381 13.27 -12.01 -1.33
C TYR A 381 13.40 -12.75 0.00
N SER A 382 13.73 -14.05 -0.07
CA SER A 382 13.73 -14.93 1.10
C SER A 382 14.75 -14.55 2.18
N ALA A 383 15.82 -13.83 1.80
CA ALA A 383 16.80 -13.29 2.73
C ALA A 383 16.60 -11.79 3.06
N GLY A 384 15.38 -11.27 2.86
CA GLY A 384 14.95 -9.91 3.18
C GLY A 384 15.12 -8.94 2.02
N GLY A 385 14.01 -8.38 1.50
CA GLY A 385 14.02 -7.49 0.33
C GLY A 385 14.55 -6.08 0.61
N VAL A 386 14.47 -5.62 1.87
CA VAL A 386 14.98 -4.32 2.32
C VAL A 386 15.98 -4.52 3.43
N ALA A 387 17.09 -3.79 3.38
CA ALA A 387 18.11 -3.74 4.42
C ALA A 387 18.61 -2.31 4.59
N PHE A 388 19.36 -2.08 5.66
CA PHE A 388 20.01 -0.80 5.94
C PHE A 388 21.49 -1.04 6.24
N SER A 389 22.35 -0.11 5.84
CA SER A 389 23.76 -0.17 6.20
C SER A 389 24.01 0.37 7.61
N GLU A 390 25.06 -0.12 8.28
CA GLU A 390 25.56 0.40 9.56
C GLU A 390 26.31 1.75 9.39
N VAL A 391 25.64 2.78 8.87
CA VAL A 391 26.20 4.15 8.73
C VAL A 391 25.27 5.17 9.37
N ASP A 392 25.74 6.42 9.45
CA ASP A 392 25.08 7.67 9.90
C ASP A 392 23.53 7.64 9.88
N PRO A 393 22.85 8.39 10.78
CA PRO A 393 21.39 8.44 10.83
C PRO A 393 20.74 8.58 9.45
N ILE A 394 19.77 7.71 9.16
CA ILE A 394 19.05 7.68 7.90
C ILE A 394 17.77 8.48 8.11
N ASP A 395 17.72 9.72 7.67
CA ASP A 395 16.53 10.56 7.81
C ASP A 395 15.59 10.44 6.60
N ASN A 396 14.30 10.73 6.81
CA ASN A 396 13.29 10.88 5.77
C ASN A 396 13.19 9.67 4.83
N PHE A 397 13.43 8.45 5.33
CA PHE A 397 13.20 7.24 4.56
C PHE A 397 11.70 7.01 4.37
N GLN A 398 11.30 6.67 3.15
CA GLN A 398 9.91 6.41 2.81
C GLN A 398 9.76 5.03 2.15
N LEU A 399 8.85 4.23 2.69
CA LEU A 399 8.39 2.99 2.08
C LEU A 399 6.87 3.05 1.93
N LEU A 400 6.41 3.09 0.69
CA LEU A 400 5.04 3.40 0.33
C LEU A 400 4.43 2.32 -0.56
N ASN A 401 3.17 1.98 -0.32
CA ASN A 401 2.31 1.24 -1.27
C ASN A 401 2.91 -0.09 -1.80
N SER A 402 3.77 -0.71 -1.01
CA SER A 402 4.63 -1.82 -1.43
C SER A 402 4.26 -3.11 -0.70
N TYR A 403 4.65 -4.24 -1.31
CA TYR A 403 4.66 -5.54 -0.67
C TYR A 403 6.05 -5.81 -0.10
N VAL A 404 6.15 -6.14 1.19
CA VAL A 404 7.38 -6.63 1.82
C VAL A 404 7.12 -7.99 2.45
N THR A 405 7.40 -9.04 1.67
CA THR A 405 6.89 -10.40 1.95
C THR A 405 7.92 -11.49 1.67
N GLY A 406 7.59 -12.73 2.05
CA GLY A 406 8.35 -13.93 1.64
C GLY A 406 9.71 -14.12 2.31
N HIS A 407 9.98 -13.44 3.43
CA HIS A 407 11.22 -13.51 4.20
C HIS A 407 11.14 -14.55 5.34
N ALA A 408 12.26 -14.84 5.99
CA ALA A 408 12.33 -15.79 7.13
C ALA A 408 12.00 -15.16 8.50
N ALA A 409 12.41 -13.91 8.71
CA ALA A 409 12.11 -13.07 9.88
C ALA A 409 12.57 -11.64 9.55
N GLY A 410 11.98 -10.63 10.20
CA GLY A 410 12.44 -9.24 10.09
C GLY A 410 12.41 -8.73 8.65
N SER A 411 11.21 -8.56 8.11
CA SER A 411 10.97 -8.03 6.76
C SER A 411 11.73 -6.73 6.51
N ILE A 412 11.80 -5.92 7.56
CA ILE A 412 12.49 -4.65 7.68
C ILE A 412 13.08 -4.67 9.09
N ALA A 413 14.40 -4.57 9.19
CA ALA A 413 15.12 -4.47 10.45
C ALA A 413 16.09 -3.31 10.37
N TYR A 414 15.91 -2.34 11.27
CA TYR A 414 16.73 -1.15 11.37
C TYR A 414 17.08 -0.89 12.83
N THR A 415 18.36 -0.62 13.06
CA THR A 415 18.87 -0.10 14.32
C THR A 415 19.76 1.06 13.94
N ASP A 416 19.42 2.25 14.42
CA ASP A 416 20.30 3.40 14.28
C ASP A 416 21.60 3.10 15.05
N ALA A 417 22.75 3.33 14.41
CA ALA A 417 24.04 3.02 15.00
C ALA A 417 24.57 4.16 15.90
N ASP A 418 24.04 5.38 15.72
CA ASP A 418 24.59 6.60 16.30
C ASP A 418 23.65 7.28 17.31
N TYR A 419 22.41 6.80 17.46
CA TYR A 419 21.50 7.32 18.49
C TYR A 419 22.09 7.15 19.90
N ASN A 420 21.70 8.04 20.79
CA ASN A 420 22.06 7.94 22.20
C ASN A 420 20.92 8.38 23.12
N ILE A 421 21.01 7.98 24.39
CA ILE A 421 20.15 8.48 25.45
C ILE A 421 20.93 9.55 26.22
N ASP A 422 20.37 10.74 26.30
CA ASP A 422 20.97 11.85 27.01
C ASP A 422 21.06 11.56 28.52
N GLY A 423 22.26 11.66 29.07
CA GLY A 423 22.49 11.35 30.49
C GLY A 423 21.93 12.37 31.48
N GLU A 424 21.51 13.57 31.03
CA GLU A 424 20.91 14.61 31.86
C GLU A 424 19.37 14.64 31.74
N THR A 425 18.83 14.51 30.53
CA THR A 425 17.38 14.57 30.27
C THR A 425 16.72 13.20 30.22
N GLY A 426 17.47 12.13 29.98
CA GLY A 426 16.93 10.78 29.79
C GLY A 426 16.12 10.63 28.51
N LEU A 427 16.32 11.51 27.52
CA LEU A 427 15.61 11.48 26.24
C LEU A 427 16.51 10.99 25.11
N LEU A 428 15.87 10.43 24.09
CA LEU A 428 16.50 10.02 22.85
C LEU A 428 17.11 11.22 22.09
N GLN A 429 18.34 11.09 21.60
CA GLN A 429 19.03 12.06 20.76
C GLN A 429 19.71 11.39 19.57
N ASP A 430 19.96 12.19 18.53
CA ASP A 430 20.65 11.80 17.30
C ASP A 430 20.01 10.60 16.57
N ALA A 431 18.77 10.26 16.91
CA ALA A 431 18.00 9.22 16.25
C ALA A 431 17.54 9.66 14.86
N SER A 432 17.55 8.71 13.94
CA SER A 432 16.96 8.85 12.60
C SER A 432 15.54 9.37 12.67
N SER A 433 15.19 10.29 11.78
CA SER A 433 13.97 11.09 11.89
C SER A 433 13.15 11.13 10.60
N GLY A 434 11.87 11.44 10.68
CA GLY A 434 11.03 11.75 9.51
C GLY A 434 10.65 10.55 8.64
N TRP A 435 10.70 9.33 9.15
CA TRP A 435 10.34 8.15 8.37
C TRP A 435 8.84 8.10 8.07
N ARG A 436 8.50 7.60 6.89
CA ARG A 436 7.12 7.29 6.51
C ARG A 436 7.02 5.87 5.96
N ILE A 437 6.38 4.99 6.70
CA ILE A 437 6.04 3.63 6.25
C ILE A 437 4.53 3.59 6.07
N SER A 438 4.04 3.64 4.83
CA SER A 438 2.61 3.84 4.58
C SER A 438 2.00 3.00 3.46
N GLY A 439 0.78 2.49 3.67
CA GLY A 439 0.00 1.84 2.61
C GLY A 439 0.56 0.50 2.14
N ASN A 440 1.48 -0.10 2.91
CA ASN A 440 2.18 -1.34 2.53
C ASN A 440 1.45 -2.59 3.03
N LEU A 441 1.77 -3.74 2.43
CA LEU A 441 1.53 -5.05 3.03
C LEU A 441 2.86 -5.61 3.52
N ILE A 442 2.96 -5.84 4.83
CA ILE A 442 4.22 -6.25 5.49
C ILE A 442 3.99 -7.56 6.26
N GLY A 443 4.73 -8.61 5.91
CA GLY A 443 4.66 -9.90 6.59
C GLY A 443 4.65 -11.09 5.63
N GLY A 444 3.82 -12.11 5.85
CA GLY A 444 3.81 -13.31 5.00
C GLY A 444 5.11 -14.12 5.10
N VAL A 445 5.57 -14.36 6.34
CA VAL A 445 6.82 -15.07 6.64
C VAL A 445 6.81 -16.47 6.02
N SER A 446 7.88 -16.82 5.29
CA SER A 446 8.06 -18.18 4.78
C SER A 446 8.44 -19.12 5.93
N THR A 447 7.55 -20.07 6.26
CA THR A 447 7.70 -21.00 7.40
C THR A 447 8.85 -22.00 7.27
N ALA A 448 9.72 -21.85 6.26
CA ALA A 448 10.78 -22.79 5.95
C ALA A 448 12.04 -22.57 6.81
N THR A 449 12.30 -21.36 7.32
CA THR A 449 13.61 -21.05 7.94
C THR A 449 13.62 -20.10 9.15
N GLY A 450 12.48 -19.52 9.57
CA GLY A 450 12.45 -18.66 10.76
C GLY A 450 11.04 -18.34 11.29
N ASN A 451 10.98 -18.03 12.58
CA ASN A 451 9.81 -17.48 13.28
C ASN A 451 10.23 -16.10 13.84
N GLY A 452 9.70 -15.02 13.28
CA GLY A 452 10.00 -13.67 13.73
C GLY A 452 8.91 -12.68 13.37
N GLY A 453 9.02 -11.47 13.90
CA GLY A 453 8.13 -10.36 13.60
C GLY A 453 8.34 -9.78 12.21
N SER A 454 7.45 -8.88 11.83
CA SER A 454 7.48 -8.22 10.53
C SER A 454 8.48 -7.07 10.54
N LEU A 455 8.45 -6.21 11.55
CA LEU A 455 9.19 -4.95 11.57
C LEU A 455 9.96 -4.79 12.89
N TYR A 456 11.25 -4.48 12.79
CA TYR A 456 12.13 -4.20 13.94
C TYR A 456 12.76 -2.83 13.74
N LEU A 457 12.44 -1.87 14.60
CA LEU A 457 12.96 -0.50 14.51
C LEU A 457 13.49 -0.06 15.88
N THR A 458 14.74 0.38 15.90
CA THR A 458 15.41 0.93 17.08
C THR A 458 16.04 2.28 16.77
N GLY A 459 15.79 3.28 17.62
CA GLY A 459 16.39 4.61 17.48
C GLY A 459 15.71 5.45 16.39
N LEU A 460 14.41 5.72 16.54
CA LEU A 460 13.63 6.47 15.53
C LEU A 460 12.84 7.61 16.17
N SER A 461 12.84 8.78 15.53
CA SER A 461 12.12 9.97 15.97
C SER A 461 11.21 10.57 14.89
N ASP A 462 10.23 11.39 15.26
CA ASP A 462 9.42 12.22 14.35
C ASP A 462 8.88 11.46 13.12
N SER A 463 8.39 10.24 13.32
CA SER A 463 8.11 9.29 12.24
C SER A 463 6.68 8.76 12.26
N VAL A 464 6.20 8.30 11.10
CA VAL A 464 4.82 7.83 10.93
C VAL A 464 4.79 6.46 10.27
N ILE A 465 4.09 5.52 10.91
CA ILE A 465 3.76 4.19 10.38
C ILE A 465 2.24 4.15 10.22
N SER A 466 1.75 4.25 8.99
CA SER A 466 0.32 4.47 8.75
C SER A 466 -0.30 3.59 7.66
N GLU A 467 -1.56 3.22 7.82
CA GLU A 467 -2.34 2.56 6.75
C GLU A 467 -1.70 1.27 6.19
N ASN A 468 -0.80 0.63 6.95
CA ASN A 468 -0.19 -0.63 6.55
C ASN A 468 -1.07 -1.81 6.95
N VAL A 469 -1.01 -2.89 6.19
CA VAL A 469 -1.52 -4.20 6.58
C VAL A 469 -0.35 -5.05 7.05
N PHE A 470 -0.32 -5.34 8.35
CA PHE A 470 0.61 -6.32 8.91
C PHE A 470 -0.05 -7.69 8.91
N TRP A 471 0.53 -8.63 8.17
CA TRP A 471 -0.11 -9.92 7.89
C TRP A 471 0.81 -11.09 8.21
N ARG A 472 0.37 -11.98 9.09
CA ARG A 472 1.02 -13.28 9.39
C ARG A 472 2.51 -13.18 9.77
N PRO A 473 2.87 -12.52 10.88
CA PRO A 473 4.18 -12.66 11.50
C PRO A 473 4.31 -14.03 12.19
N GLY A 474 5.53 -14.55 12.34
CA GLY A 474 5.79 -15.72 13.19
C GLY A 474 5.90 -15.40 14.69
N ALA A 475 5.79 -14.12 15.06
CA ALA A 475 5.82 -13.58 16.42
C ALA A 475 4.94 -12.30 16.50
N ALA A 476 5.33 -11.26 17.27
CA ALA A 476 4.65 -9.97 17.21
C ALA A 476 4.81 -9.32 15.82
N HIS A 477 3.86 -8.50 15.38
CA HIS A 477 4.01 -7.81 14.09
C HIS A 477 5.16 -6.80 14.14
N LEU A 478 5.26 -6.00 15.21
CA LEU A 478 6.26 -4.94 15.36
C LEU A 478 7.06 -5.09 16.66
N TYR A 479 8.35 -4.83 16.58
CA TYR A 479 9.23 -4.62 17.73
C TYR A 479 9.85 -3.24 17.61
N LEU A 480 9.54 -2.39 18.57
CA LEU A 480 9.91 -0.98 18.58
C LEU A 480 10.67 -0.66 19.86
N GLU A 481 11.79 0.02 19.71
CA GLU A 481 12.70 0.33 20.81
C GLU A 481 13.30 1.72 20.62
N ASP A 482 13.47 2.45 21.72
CA ASP A 482 14.10 3.77 21.73
C ASP A 482 13.48 4.75 20.70
N LEU A 483 12.25 5.19 20.97
CA LEU A 483 11.46 6.06 20.09
C LEU A 483 11.18 7.45 20.68
N SER A 484 11.08 8.48 19.82
CA SER A 484 10.54 9.80 20.20
C SER A 484 9.52 10.30 19.19
N ASP A 485 8.33 10.71 19.61
CA ASP A 485 7.36 11.39 18.73
C ASP A 485 6.96 10.56 17.49
N VAL A 486 6.81 9.24 17.67
CA VAL A 486 6.43 8.31 16.60
C VAL A 486 4.93 8.03 16.64
N THR A 487 4.28 8.12 15.48
CA THR A 487 2.85 7.84 15.31
C THR A 487 2.59 6.56 14.54
N LEU A 488 1.82 5.64 15.13
CA LEU A 488 1.27 4.46 14.49
C LEU A 488 -0.23 4.66 14.27
N GLN A 489 -0.65 4.95 13.04
CA GLN A 489 -2.04 5.33 12.77
C GLN A 489 -2.71 4.56 11.65
N GLY A 490 -3.93 4.07 11.90
CA GLY A 490 -4.75 3.52 10.83
C GLY A 490 -4.20 2.23 10.23
N ASN A 491 -3.35 1.49 10.93
CA ASN A 491 -2.83 0.21 10.46
C ASN A 491 -3.82 -0.94 10.72
N PHE A 492 -3.65 -2.04 10.00
CA PHE A 492 -4.41 -3.26 10.18
C PHE A 492 -3.49 -4.43 10.55
N PHE A 493 -3.58 -4.88 11.80
CA PHE A 493 -2.89 -6.07 12.30
C PHE A 493 -3.77 -7.30 12.10
N TYR A 494 -3.54 -8.01 11.00
CA TYR A 494 -4.40 -9.10 10.59
C TYR A 494 -3.65 -10.44 10.65
N HIS A 495 -4.06 -11.30 11.58
CA HIS A 495 -3.70 -12.73 11.61
C HIS A 495 -2.21 -13.01 11.89
N GLY A 496 -1.87 -13.91 12.83
CA GLY A 496 -0.49 -14.37 13.04
C GLY A 496 -0.21 -15.74 12.40
N LEU A 497 1.03 -15.96 11.98
CA LEU A 497 1.49 -17.25 11.48
C LEU A 497 1.68 -18.18 12.68
N HIS A 498 0.57 -18.81 13.05
CA HIS A 498 0.53 -19.85 14.06
C HIS A 498 1.51 -20.95 13.66
N ALA A 499 2.62 -21.10 14.39
CA ALA A 499 3.60 -22.16 14.19
C ALA A 499 2.88 -23.53 14.17
N GLY A 500 2.53 -24.04 12.98
CA GLY A 500 1.79 -25.29 12.84
C GLY A 500 0.41 -25.24 12.16
N GLY A 501 -0.01 -24.14 11.52
CA GLY A 501 -0.99 -24.24 10.43
C GLY A 501 -2.43 -23.78 10.70
N ALA A 502 -2.67 -22.82 11.58
CA ALA A 502 -3.99 -22.20 11.65
C ALA A 502 -4.24 -21.26 10.46
N ASN A 503 -5.00 -21.73 9.47
CA ASN A 503 -5.39 -20.97 8.28
C ASN A 503 -6.82 -20.41 8.43
N PHE A 504 -6.96 -19.36 9.25
CA PHE A 504 -8.26 -18.80 9.59
C PHE A 504 -8.92 -17.90 8.55
N ASP A 505 -8.16 -17.43 7.57
CA ASP A 505 -8.59 -16.55 6.47
C ASP A 505 -8.68 -17.31 5.13
N GLY A 506 -8.29 -18.58 5.07
CA GLY A 506 -8.35 -19.41 3.86
C GLY A 506 -7.27 -19.09 2.81
N LEU A 507 -6.38 -18.14 3.07
CA LEU A 507 -5.53 -17.49 2.06
C LEU A 507 -4.25 -18.26 1.70
N MET A 508 -3.85 -19.26 2.48
CA MET A 508 -2.78 -20.18 2.08
C MET A 508 -3.23 -21.62 2.34
N ALA A 509 -2.72 -22.59 1.58
CA ALA A 509 -2.83 -23.99 1.98
C ALA A 509 -2.33 -24.13 3.42
N GLU A 510 -2.93 -25.02 4.24
CA GLU A 510 -2.38 -25.37 5.56
C GLU A 510 -0.87 -25.54 5.37
N ALA A 511 -0.07 -24.70 6.02
CA ALA A 511 1.37 -24.74 5.88
C ALA A 511 1.79 -26.16 6.26
N GLY A 512 2.09 -26.98 5.26
CA GLY A 512 2.40 -28.39 5.47
C GLY A 512 3.57 -28.45 6.44
N SER A 513 3.38 -29.17 7.55
CA SER A 513 4.35 -29.40 8.64
C SER A 513 5.77 -28.95 8.29
N GLY A 514 6.05 -27.66 8.47
CA GLY A 514 7.36 -27.09 8.20
C GLY A 514 8.31 -27.58 9.29
N TYR A 515 9.33 -28.33 8.91
CA TYR A 515 10.48 -28.57 9.78
C TYR A 515 11.33 -27.30 9.76
N GLY A 516 11.05 -26.38 10.69
CA GLY A 516 11.70 -25.07 10.79
C GLY A 516 11.98 -24.70 12.24
N TYR A 517 13.27 -24.57 12.56
CA TYR A 517 13.95 -24.45 13.84
C TYR A 517 13.39 -23.46 14.88
N GLY A 518 12.70 -23.99 15.89
CA GLY A 518 12.88 -23.60 17.30
C GLY A 518 13.85 -24.52 18.06
N TYR A 519 14.70 -25.30 17.34
CA TYR A 519 15.48 -26.39 17.94
C TYR A 519 16.82 -26.66 17.22
N GLY A 520 17.93 -26.14 17.76
CA GLY A 520 19.28 -26.56 17.40
C GLY A 520 20.35 -25.92 18.29
N GLU A 521 21.30 -26.71 18.80
CA GLU A 521 22.37 -26.27 19.69
C GLU A 521 23.26 -25.19 19.02
N GLY A 522 23.13 -23.94 19.47
CA GLY A 522 23.90 -22.81 18.96
C GLY A 522 24.12 -21.76 20.04
N TYR A 523 25.39 -21.52 20.37
CA TYR A 523 25.86 -20.61 21.41
C TYR A 523 25.60 -19.14 21.03
N GLY A 524 24.46 -18.60 21.42
CA GLY A 524 24.20 -17.16 21.47
C GLY A 524 24.28 -16.68 22.91
N TYR A 525 25.26 -15.84 23.24
CA TYR A 525 25.29 -15.12 24.52
C TYR A 525 24.34 -13.92 24.42
N GLY A 526 23.09 -14.09 24.85
CA GLY A 526 22.11 -13.00 24.94
C GLY A 526 20.87 -13.48 25.68
N SER A 527 20.61 -12.91 26.85
CA SER A 527 19.45 -13.24 27.68
C SER A 527 18.22 -12.46 27.20
N GLY A 528 17.54 -12.95 26.16
CA GLY A 528 16.31 -12.31 25.68
C GLY A 528 15.60 -13.11 24.60
N TYR A 529 14.27 -13.20 24.74
CA TYR A 529 13.25 -13.52 23.73
C TYR A 529 13.12 -14.98 23.24
N GLY A 530 11.98 -15.60 23.62
CA GLY A 530 11.29 -16.59 22.78
C GLY A 530 11.79 -18.04 22.83
N TYR A 531 12.20 -18.56 23.99
CA TYR A 531 12.50 -19.99 24.13
C TYR A 531 11.22 -20.83 24.31
N GLY A 532 10.64 -21.29 23.19
CA GLY A 532 9.52 -22.24 23.18
C GLY A 532 9.94 -23.57 22.56
N TYR A 533 10.24 -24.55 23.41
CA TYR A 533 10.55 -25.94 23.05
C TYR A 533 9.23 -26.72 22.76
N GLY A 534 8.57 -26.47 21.63
CA GLY A 534 7.43 -27.29 21.19
C GLY A 534 7.87 -28.64 20.59
N GLY A 535 7.70 -29.73 21.32
CA GLY A 535 7.87 -31.09 20.79
C GLY A 535 6.86 -31.38 19.68
N THR A 536 7.19 -32.31 18.78
CA THR A 536 6.29 -32.78 17.72
C THR A 536 4.99 -33.33 18.34
N GLY A 537 3.93 -32.53 18.39
CA GLY A 537 2.61 -32.96 18.88
C GLY A 537 1.84 -31.97 19.74
N GLU A 538 2.44 -30.86 20.19
CA GLU A 538 1.77 -29.89 21.08
C GLU A 538 1.51 -28.58 20.32
N GLY A 539 0.22 -28.27 20.10
CA GLY A 539 -0.20 -27.13 19.27
C GLY A 539 -0.02 -25.80 20.00
N TYR A 540 1.22 -25.30 20.03
CA TYR A 540 1.60 -23.94 20.38
C TYR A 540 1.93 -23.17 19.10
N TYR A 541 1.40 -21.97 18.99
CA TYR A 541 1.35 -21.21 17.76
C TYR A 541 2.31 -20.00 17.73
N GLY A 542 2.95 -19.66 18.84
CA GLY A 542 3.77 -18.45 18.94
C GLY A 542 2.91 -17.21 19.24
N ARG A 543 3.32 -16.42 20.23
CA ARG A 543 2.59 -15.21 20.65
C ARG A 543 2.61 -14.15 19.54
N ASN A 544 1.46 -13.87 18.96
CA ASN A 544 1.26 -12.93 17.86
C ASN A 544 0.41 -11.75 18.34
N TYR A 545 1.08 -10.70 18.83
CA TYR A 545 0.47 -9.44 19.24
C TYR A 545 0.87 -8.33 18.27
N TRP A 546 0.17 -7.19 18.30
CA TRP A 546 0.37 -6.10 17.34
C TRP A 546 1.78 -5.54 17.45
N LEU A 547 2.22 -5.15 18.64
CA LEU A 547 3.53 -4.56 18.83
C LEU A 547 4.09 -4.74 20.24
N GLU A 548 5.41 -4.74 20.33
CA GLU A 548 6.17 -4.57 21.57
C GLU A 548 6.89 -3.21 21.56
N LEU A 549 6.75 -2.45 22.63
CA LEU A 549 7.44 -1.17 22.86
C LEU A 549 8.45 -1.29 24.00
N LYS A 550 9.68 -0.82 23.78
CA LYS A 550 10.83 -0.99 24.69
C LYS A 550 11.72 0.26 24.78
N GLY A 551 12.74 0.14 25.63
CA GLY A 551 13.83 1.10 25.71
C GLY A 551 13.43 2.38 26.42
N VAL A 552 14.02 3.49 25.99
CA VAL A 552 13.70 4.84 26.41
C VAL A 552 12.82 5.47 25.33
N THR A 553 11.50 5.46 25.58
CA THR A 553 10.52 5.89 24.59
C THR A 553 9.65 7.03 25.10
N ALA A 554 9.48 8.08 24.29
CA ALA A 554 8.65 9.24 24.60
C ALA A 554 7.70 9.62 23.45
N GLY A 555 6.51 10.12 23.76
CA GLY A 555 5.63 10.77 22.78
C GLY A 555 5.07 9.85 21.69
N VAL A 556 4.91 8.55 21.97
CA VAL A 556 4.38 7.60 20.98
C VAL A 556 2.85 7.62 20.97
N THR A 557 2.27 7.79 19.78
CA THR A 557 0.82 7.77 19.55
C THR A 557 0.43 6.54 18.74
N ILE A 558 -0.47 5.71 19.27
CA ILE A 558 -1.04 4.52 18.61
C ILE A 558 -2.53 4.76 18.42
N ASP A 559 -2.93 5.20 17.23
CA ASP A 559 -4.27 5.73 16.97
C ASP A 559 -5.02 5.02 15.84
N SER A 560 -6.32 4.78 16.02
CA SER A 560 -7.22 4.36 14.93
C SER A 560 -6.79 3.08 14.20
N ASN A 561 -6.06 2.18 14.86
CA ASN A 561 -5.64 0.91 14.28
C ASN A 561 -6.69 -0.19 14.49
N LEU A 562 -6.79 -1.13 13.56
CA LEU A 562 -7.62 -2.33 13.67
C LEU A 562 -6.72 -3.54 13.89
N GLY A 563 -7.14 -4.48 14.73
CA GLY A 563 -6.54 -5.80 14.71
C GLY A 563 -7.52 -6.92 15.02
N LEU A 564 -7.36 -8.00 14.25
CA LEU A 564 -8.25 -9.15 14.25
C LEU A 564 -7.43 -10.44 14.23
N PHE A 565 -7.87 -11.45 14.98
CA PHE A 565 -7.25 -12.79 15.01
C PHE A 565 -5.79 -12.81 15.49
N ASN A 566 -5.47 -11.93 16.44
CA ASN A 566 -4.18 -11.89 17.14
C ASN A 566 -4.33 -12.48 18.54
N SER A 567 -3.24 -12.94 19.16
CA SER A 567 -3.24 -13.39 20.55
C SER A 567 -3.09 -12.28 21.57
N GLY A 568 -2.78 -11.07 21.10
CA GLY A 568 -2.72 -9.86 21.89
C GLY A 568 -2.74 -8.60 21.04
N GLY A 569 -2.81 -7.45 21.70
CA GLY A 569 -2.68 -6.15 21.07
C GLY A 569 -1.31 -5.52 21.31
N ILE A 570 -1.25 -4.56 22.22
CA ILE A 570 -0.05 -3.75 22.48
C ILE A 570 0.62 -4.24 23.76
N GLN A 571 1.94 -4.41 23.73
CA GLN A 571 2.76 -4.68 24.91
C GLN A 571 3.80 -3.57 25.10
N VAL A 572 3.80 -2.93 26.26
CA VAL A 572 4.86 -2.03 26.73
C VAL A 572 5.67 -2.77 27.79
N TRP A 573 6.98 -2.87 27.57
CA TRP A 573 7.82 -3.78 28.32
C TRP A 573 9.24 -3.24 28.52
N ASP A 574 9.70 -3.18 29.76
CA ASP A 574 10.95 -2.52 30.16
C ASP A 574 12.14 -3.45 30.36
N GLU A 575 12.02 -4.73 29.99
CA GLU A 575 13.10 -5.71 30.12
C GLU A 575 13.61 -5.96 31.55
N GLU A 576 12.75 -5.76 32.55
CA GLU A 576 13.11 -5.88 33.97
C GLU A 576 14.17 -4.85 34.36
N SER A 577 14.21 -3.71 33.67
CA SER A 577 15.22 -2.69 33.81
C SER A 577 14.60 -1.32 34.01
N ALA A 578 14.84 -0.72 35.17
CA ALA A 578 14.47 0.67 35.45
C ALA A 578 15.26 1.69 34.61
N ALA A 579 16.22 1.25 33.79
CA ALA A 579 16.88 2.11 32.80
C ALA A 579 15.98 2.36 31.57
N ASN A 580 14.98 1.50 31.35
CA ASN A 580 13.96 1.68 30.34
C ASN A 580 12.80 2.50 30.93
N SER A 581 12.26 3.42 30.15
CA SER A 581 11.23 4.36 30.59
C SER A 581 10.32 4.75 29.44
N PHE A 582 9.06 4.98 29.76
CA PHE A 582 8.02 5.33 28.80
C PHE A 582 7.32 6.60 29.27
N SER A 583 7.32 7.65 28.44
CA SER A 583 6.63 8.90 28.74
C SER A 583 5.67 9.29 27.62
N ASP A 584 4.55 9.89 27.98
CA ASP A 584 3.56 10.44 27.05
C ASP A 584 3.07 9.42 25.99
N ILE A 585 2.75 8.21 26.42
CA ILE A 585 2.23 7.15 25.55
C ILE A 585 0.72 7.30 25.39
N THR A 586 0.27 7.54 24.15
CA THR A 586 -1.17 7.65 23.83
C THR A 586 -1.64 6.45 22.99
N ILE A 587 -2.67 5.75 23.46
CA ILE A 587 -3.33 4.64 22.78
C ILE A 587 -4.80 5.02 22.58
N SER A 588 -5.20 5.37 21.37
CA SER A 588 -6.53 5.93 21.11
C SER A 588 -7.29 5.35 19.92
N ASN A 589 -8.62 5.28 20.02
CA ASN A 589 -9.53 4.94 18.89
C ASN A 589 -9.23 3.60 18.20
N ASN A 590 -8.50 2.69 18.84
CA ASN A 590 -8.15 1.40 18.25
C ASN A 590 -9.26 0.37 18.46
N VAL A 591 -9.34 -0.61 17.55
CA VAL A 591 -10.29 -1.73 17.63
C VAL A 591 -9.53 -3.04 17.77
N PHE A 592 -9.72 -3.68 18.92
CA PHE A 592 -9.21 -5.02 19.24
C PHE A 592 -10.38 -5.99 19.32
N ASP A 593 -10.45 -6.97 18.42
CA ASP A 593 -11.52 -7.96 18.43
C ASP A 593 -11.03 -9.32 17.92
N ARG A 594 -11.78 -10.36 18.24
CA ARG A 594 -11.57 -11.74 17.78
C ARG A 594 -10.18 -12.25 18.12
N PHE A 595 -9.76 -12.06 19.37
CA PHE A 595 -8.52 -12.65 19.84
C PHE A 595 -8.50 -14.17 19.63
N ILE A 596 -7.32 -14.72 19.38
CA ILE A 596 -7.10 -16.16 19.30
C ILE A 596 -5.94 -16.53 20.20
N ASN A 597 -6.17 -17.48 21.09
CA ASN A 597 -5.14 -17.98 21.98
C ASN A 597 -4.01 -18.63 21.16
N ALA A 598 -2.77 -18.20 21.40
CA ALA A 598 -1.58 -18.75 20.75
C ALA A 598 -1.10 -20.07 21.36
N ASP A 599 -1.67 -20.50 22.49
CA ASP A 599 -1.30 -21.71 23.20
C ASP A 599 -2.54 -22.53 23.60
N PRO A 600 -3.34 -23.04 22.65
CA PRO A 600 -4.59 -23.73 22.99
C PRO A 600 -4.43 -25.04 23.77
N ASN A 601 -3.21 -25.52 23.98
CA ASN A 601 -2.94 -26.76 24.71
C ASN A 601 -2.17 -26.54 26.02
N GLY A 602 -1.92 -25.29 26.43
CA GLY A 602 -1.26 -24.96 27.68
C GLY A 602 0.21 -25.38 27.76
N TYR A 603 0.94 -25.36 26.64
CA TYR A 603 2.37 -25.64 26.65
C TYR A 603 3.14 -24.65 27.52
N LEU A 604 2.78 -23.36 27.48
CA LEU A 604 3.45 -22.29 28.22
C LEU A 604 3.26 -22.41 29.73
N ASP A 605 2.13 -22.96 30.19
CA ASP A 605 1.90 -23.25 31.61
C ASP A 605 2.94 -24.23 32.16
N SER A 606 3.42 -25.17 31.33
CA SER A 606 4.48 -26.11 31.73
C SER A 606 5.84 -25.44 31.96
N LEU A 607 6.02 -24.22 31.46
CA LEU A 607 7.21 -23.40 31.62
C LEU A 607 7.11 -22.43 32.81
N ALA A 608 6.01 -22.45 33.56
CA ALA A 608 5.81 -21.61 34.73
C ALA A 608 6.99 -21.71 35.72
N GLY A 609 7.45 -20.55 36.19
CA GLY A 609 8.61 -20.42 37.08
C GLY A 609 9.97 -20.45 36.38
N THR A 610 10.01 -20.69 35.06
CA THR A 610 11.24 -20.54 34.24
C THR A 610 11.23 -19.31 33.35
N THR A 611 10.05 -18.80 33.03
CA THR A 611 9.80 -17.58 32.28
C THR A 611 8.54 -16.90 32.83
N ARG A 612 8.44 -15.59 32.68
CA ARG A 612 7.20 -14.84 32.95
C ARG A 612 6.26 -14.76 31.73
N HIS A 613 6.72 -15.25 30.58
CA HIS A 613 5.96 -15.29 29.33
C HIS A 613 5.16 -16.59 29.20
N VAL A 614 4.28 -16.84 30.16
CA VAL A 614 3.49 -18.08 30.27
C VAL A 614 2.10 -17.98 29.62
N SER A 615 1.88 -16.93 28.83
CA SER A 615 0.55 -16.55 28.38
C SER A 615 0.34 -16.81 26.89
N GLY A 616 -0.70 -17.58 26.56
CA GLY A 616 -1.17 -17.78 25.20
C GLY A 616 -2.08 -16.65 24.73
N LEU A 617 -2.73 -15.94 25.65
CA LEU A 617 -3.59 -14.77 25.40
C LEU A 617 -3.14 -13.57 26.24
N MET A 618 -2.67 -12.50 25.59
CA MET A 618 -2.07 -11.35 26.27
C MET A 618 -3.07 -10.24 26.62
N GLY A 619 -4.30 -10.25 26.10
CA GLY A 619 -5.23 -9.11 26.22
C GLY A 619 -4.98 -8.02 25.17
N GLY A 620 -5.74 -6.92 25.25
CA GLY A 620 -5.68 -5.83 24.27
C GLY A 620 -4.51 -4.88 24.51
N ILE A 621 -4.30 -4.46 25.75
CA ILE A 621 -3.20 -3.57 26.14
C ILE A 621 -2.53 -4.14 27.39
N VAL A 622 -1.22 -4.32 27.34
CA VAL A 622 -0.40 -4.76 28.46
C VAL A 622 0.72 -3.78 28.67
N TRP A 623 0.67 -3.09 29.80
CA TRP A 623 1.77 -2.29 30.31
C TRP A 623 2.43 -3.04 31.46
N SER A 624 3.71 -3.33 31.33
CA SER A 624 4.43 -4.06 32.36
C SER A 624 5.85 -3.52 32.49
N THR A 625 6.08 -2.81 33.59
CA THR A 625 7.36 -2.18 33.93
C THR A 625 7.79 -2.63 35.33
N VAL A 626 9.06 -2.53 35.68
CA VAL A 626 9.51 -2.73 37.05
C VAL A 626 8.97 -1.63 37.95
N ASP A 627 8.82 -1.97 39.22
CA ASP A 627 8.25 -1.08 40.24
C ASP A 627 9.06 0.22 40.43
N ALA A 628 10.35 0.20 40.06
CA ALA A 628 11.25 1.36 40.13
C ALA A 628 11.29 2.20 38.83
N SER A 629 10.50 1.86 37.81
CA SER A 629 10.44 2.62 36.57
C SER A 629 9.93 4.03 36.82
N THR A 630 10.48 5.00 36.09
CA THR A 630 10.08 6.43 36.14
C THR A 630 9.14 6.79 35.00
N SER A 631 8.38 5.81 34.50
CA SER A 631 7.46 6.03 33.39
C SER A 631 6.25 6.86 33.79
N ASP A 632 5.73 7.67 32.89
CA ASP A 632 4.62 8.58 33.14
C ASP A 632 3.74 8.80 31.88
N GLY A 633 2.59 9.46 32.06
CA GLY A 633 1.78 9.95 30.94
C GLY A 633 1.14 8.86 30.08
N LEU A 634 0.64 7.78 30.69
CA LEU A 634 -0.11 6.74 29.95
C LEU A 634 -1.57 7.14 29.72
N THR A 635 -1.95 7.36 28.45
CA THR A 635 -3.32 7.71 28.04
C THR A 635 -3.92 6.63 27.15
N ILE A 636 -5.03 6.03 27.60
CA ILE A 636 -5.80 4.99 26.90
C ILE A 636 -7.22 5.50 26.66
N THR A 637 -7.57 5.88 25.43
CA THR A 637 -8.85 6.57 25.18
C THR A 637 -9.64 6.06 23.99
N ASN A 638 -10.97 5.98 24.13
CA ASN A 638 -11.89 5.66 23.03
C ASN A 638 -11.58 4.35 22.29
N ASN A 639 -10.86 3.41 22.91
CA ASN A 639 -10.57 2.11 22.30
C ASN A 639 -11.78 1.18 22.44
N LEU A 640 -11.99 0.32 21.45
CA LEU A 640 -12.93 -0.79 21.50
C LEU A 640 -12.16 -2.09 21.72
N ILE A 641 -12.29 -2.72 22.89
CA ILE A 641 -11.62 -3.99 23.21
C ILE A 641 -12.66 -5.05 23.53
N LYS A 642 -12.73 -6.08 22.68
CA LYS A 642 -13.66 -7.21 22.81
C LYS A 642 -12.89 -8.50 23.07
N GLY A 643 -12.86 -8.91 24.32
CA GLY A 643 -12.34 -10.22 24.73
C GLY A 643 -13.33 -11.35 24.45
N ASP A 644 -12.79 -12.54 24.22
CA ASP A 644 -13.55 -13.78 24.08
C ASP A 644 -13.19 -14.72 25.23
N LEU A 645 -14.15 -14.96 26.12
CA LEU A 645 -14.00 -15.85 27.26
C LEU A 645 -13.68 -17.29 26.84
N GLY A 646 -14.13 -17.72 25.65
CA GLY A 646 -13.77 -19.02 25.11
C GLY A 646 -12.32 -19.14 24.62
N GLN A 647 -11.54 -18.06 24.69
CA GLN A 647 -10.11 -18.04 24.38
C GLN A 647 -9.22 -17.97 25.63
N LEU A 648 -9.80 -17.93 26.84
CA LEU A 648 -9.07 -18.17 28.08
C LEU A 648 -8.96 -19.68 28.29
N LEU A 649 -7.85 -20.26 27.86
CA LEU A 649 -7.66 -21.71 27.80
C LEU A 649 -6.66 -22.21 28.85
N ASN A 650 -5.80 -21.33 29.35
CA ASN A 650 -4.65 -21.67 30.18
C ASN A 650 -4.63 -20.85 31.47
N ASP A 651 -3.92 -21.35 32.48
CA ASP A 651 -3.79 -20.63 33.76
C ASP A 651 -2.92 -19.37 33.62
N GLY A 652 -1.91 -19.40 32.75
CA GLY A 652 -1.05 -18.27 32.45
C GLY A 652 -1.65 -17.21 31.51
N ASP A 653 -2.86 -17.40 31.00
CA ASP A 653 -3.52 -16.40 30.14
C ASP A 653 -3.80 -15.11 30.92
N ILE A 654 -3.58 -13.95 30.28
CA ILE A 654 -3.89 -12.67 30.90
C ILE A 654 -5.40 -12.49 30.93
N ARG A 655 -5.96 -12.47 32.15
CA ARG A 655 -7.39 -12.38 32.43
C ARG A 655 -7.91 -10.94 32.47
N SER A 656 -7.24 -10.03 31.75
CA SER A 656 -7.66 -8.63 31.65
C SER A 656 -7.59 -8.09 30.23
N LEU A 657 -8.49 -7.17 29.87
CA LEU A 657 -8.47 -6.52 28.56
C LEU A 657 -7.39 -5.44 28.50
N VAL A 658 -7.23 -4.72 29.61
CA VAL A 658 -6.15 -3.76 29.86
C VAL A 658 -5.45 -4.17 31.15
N LEU A 659 -4.18 -4.54 31.06
CA LEU A 659 -3.30 -4.78 32.19
C LEU A 659 -2.33 -3.61 32.32
N ILE A 660 -2.27 -3.00 33.50
CA ILE A 660 -1.26 -2.01 33.85
C ILE A 660 -0.57 -2.49 35.12
N GLN A 661 0.70 -2.87 35.02
CA GLN A 661 1.49 -3.30 36.16
C GLN A 661 2.86 -2.63 36.23
N GLY A 662 3.30 -2.33 37.46
CA GLY A 662 4.60 -1.73 37.74
C GLY A 662 4.58 -0.22 37.94
N GLY A 663 5.74 0.41 37.71
CA GLY A 663 5.96 1.85 37.87
C GLY A 663 5.46 2.67 36.68
N VAL A 664 4.26 3.25 36.81
CA VAL A 664 3.75 4.27 35.89
C VAL A 664 2.84 5.25 36.62
N ASP A 665 3.06 6.53 36.38
CA ASP A 665 2.27 7.64 36.91
C ASP A 665 1.38 8.29 35.84
N ASP A 666 0.40 9.09 36.27
CA ASP A 666 -0.54 9.82 35.42
C ASP A 666 -1.31 8.94 34.41
N ILE A 667 -1.89 7.85 34.92
CA ILE A 667 -2.71 6.94 34.10
C ILE A 667 -4.06 7.57 33.80
N VAL A 668 -4.44 7.60 32.53
CA VAL A 668 -5.78 8.01 32.06
C VAL A 668 -6.37 6.90 31.20
N ALA A 669 -7.52 6.36 31.61
CA ALA A 669 -8.33 5.44 30.83
C ALA A 669 -9.74 6.03 30.66
N SER A 670 -10.07 6.58 29.49
CA SER A 670 -11.36 7.26 29.31
C SER A 670 -12.08 6.99 27.99
N GLY A 671 -13.41 6.88 28.03
CA GLY A 671 -14.21 6.70 26.81
C GLY A 671 -14.09 5.34 26.14
N ASN A 672 -13.37 4.38 26.73
CA ASN A 672 -13.16 3.05 26.14
C ASN A 672 -14.43 2.19 26.24
N ILE A 673 -14.61 1.29 25.28
CA ILE A 673 -15.64 0.25 25.30
C ILE A 673 -14.92 -1.09 25.50
N LEU A 674 -15.12 -1.69 26.67
CA LEU A 674 -14.40 -2.87 27.13
C LEU A 674 -15.42 -3.98 27.41
N SER A 675 -15.33 -5.10 26.70
CA SER A 675 -16.29 -6.18 26.88
C SER A 675 -15.72 -7.58 26.84
N TRP A 676 -16.12 -8.41 27.80
CA TRP A 676 -15.93 -9.87 27.76
C TRP A 676 -17.18 -10.55 27.21
N GLY A 677 -17.05 -11.28 26.09
CA GLY A 677 -18.16 -12.04 25.50
C GLY A 677 -17.82 -13.52 25.33
N ILE A 678 -18.81 -14.31 24.91
CA ILE A 678 -18.60 -15.69 24.45
C ILE A 678 -18.81 -15.70 22.93
N LYS A 679 -17.71 -15.66 22.16
CA LYS A 679 -17.74 -15.86 20.69
C LYS A 679 -17.31 -17.28 20.34
N THR A 680 -16.34 -17.81 21.06
CA THR A 680 -15.92 -19.20 21.00
C THR A 680 -16.66 -20.00 22.07
N PRO A 681 -17.27 -21.15 21.75
CA PRO A 681 -17.89 -22.00 22.77
C PRO A 681 -16.92 -22.39 23.88
N LEU A 682 -17.36 -22.28 25.13
CA LEU A 682 -16.57 -22.68 26.29
C LEU A 682 -16.30 -24.20 26.27
N ALA A 683 -15.06 -24.61 26.56
CA ALA A 683 -14.73 -26.01 26.79
C ALA A 683 -15.36 -26.50 28.11
N GLN A 684 -15.55 -27.82 28.24
CA GLN A 684 -16.09 -28.39 29.47
C GLN A 684 -15.13 -28.15 30.65
N GLY A 685 -15.62 -27.51 31.72
CA GLY A 685 -14.82 -27.13 32.90
C GLY A 685 -14.00 -25.84 32.72
N ALA A 686 -14.12 -25.17 31.57
CA ALA A 686 -13.50 -23.85 31.39
C ALA A 686 -14.17 -22.83 32.31
N LEU A 687 -13.37 -21.90 32.85
CA LEU A 687 -13.81 -20.76 33.66
C LEU A 687 -14.44 -21.12 35.02
N GLU A 688 -14.29 -22.35 35.52
CA GLU A 688 -14.63 -22.70 36.90
C GLU A 688 -13.69 -21.96 37.87
N ASP A 689 -14.25 -21.18 38.80
CA ASP A 689 -13.50 -20.34 39.75
C ASP A 689 -12.49 -19.38 39.09
N VAL A 690 -12.84 -18.82 37.93
CA VAL A 690 -12.02 -17.86 37.19
C VAL A 690 -12.55 -16.44 37.34
N ASP A 691 -11.67 -15.54 37.78
CA ASP A 691 -11.91 -14.10 37.83
C ASP A 691 -11.24 -13.40 36.64
N THR A 692 -11.98 -12.47 36.02
CA THR A 692 -11.47 -11.61 34.95
C THR A 692 -11.59 -10.13 35.35
N ALA A 693 -10.87 -9.26 34.65
CA ALA A 693 -11.04 -7.82 34.77
C ALA A 693 -11.18 -7.17 33.40
N ALA A 694 -11.91 -6.06 33.28
CA ALA A 694 -11.79 -5.23 32.09
C ALA A 694 -10.50 -4.39 32.15
N VAL A 695 -10.28 -3.69 33.27
CA VAL A 695 -9.02 -3.00 33.58
C VAL A 695 -8.44 -3.56 34.86
N LEU A 696 -7.18 -4.01 34.81
CA LEU A 696 -6.40 -4.40 35.98
C LEU A 696 -5.26 -3.40 36.16
N VAL A 697 -5.16 -2.81 37.35
CA VAL A 697 -4.01 -2.00 37.76
C VAL A 697 -3.33 -2.66 38.95
N SER A 698 -2.04 -2.95 38.83
CA SER A 698 -1.20 -3.53 39.86
C SER A 698 0.08 -2.72 40.03
N ARG A 699 0.57 -2.60 41.27
CA ARG A 699 1.89 -1.97 41.56
C ARG A 699 2.99 -3.00 41.82
N LEU A 700 2.70 -4.29 41.63
CA LEU A 700 3.64 -5.37 41.91
C LEU A 700 4.04 -6.08 40.62
N LEU A 701 5.32 -5.96 40.24
CA LEU A 701 5.96 -6.88 39.31
C LEU A 701 6.96 -7.82 40.00
N LEU A 702 7.62 -7.43 41.12
CA LEU A 702 8.83 -8.15 41.60
C LEU A 702 9.11 -8.20 43.14
N ASP A 703 8.11 -8.22 44.02
CA ASP A 703 8.31 -8.27 45.49
C ASP A 703 9.24 -7.15 46.02
N GLN A 704 9.37 -6.04 45.29
CA GLN A 704 10.23 -4.91 45.67
C GLN A 704 9.47 -3.95 46.61
N PRO A 705 10.16 -3.21 47.50
CA PRO A 705 9.53 -2.15 48.27
C PRO A 705 9.18 -0.97 47.33
N VAL A 706 7.89 -0.71 47.14
CA VAL A 706 7.35 0.28 46.18
C VAL A 706 6.90 1.56 46.90
N ASP A 707 6.97 2.69 46.21
CA ASP A 707 6.18 3.88 46.55
C ASP A 707 4.69 3.58 46.29
N PRO A 708 3.81 3.63 47.30
CA PRO A 708 2.41 3.25 47.14
C PRO A 708 1.58 4.26 46.33
N THR A 709 2.14 5.43 45.96
CA THR A 709 1.40 6.51 45.30
C THR A 709 1.00 6.11 43.88
N LEU A 710 -0.29 5.85 43.66
CA LEU A 710 -0.88 5.62 42.34
C LEU A 710 -1.94 6.68 42.06
N VAL A 711 -1.82 7.37 40.92
CA VAL A 711 -2.86 8.28 40.42
C VAL A 711 -3.40 7.72 39.10
N ALA A 712 -4.70 7.43 39.07
CA ALA A 712 -5.36 6.92 37.88
C ALA A 712 -6.73 7.59 37.68
N THR A 713 -7.03 7.96 36.44
CA THR A 713 -8.32 8.50 36.02
C THR A 713 -9.00 7.52 35.09
N VAL A 714 -10.06 6.86 35.56
CA VAL A 714 -10.83 5.86 34.80
C VAL A 714 -12.26 6.36 34.63
N THR A 715 -12.54 7.11 33.55
CA THR A 715 -13.79 7.88 33.43
C THR A 715 -14.50 7.74 32.09
N GLY A 716 -15.83 7.71 32.08
CA GLY A 716 -16.59 7.73 30.82
C GLY A 716 -16.50 6.44 30.00
N ASN A 717 -16.01 5.34 30.58
CA ASN A 717 -15.86 4.06 29.89
C ASN A 717 -17.17 3.25 29.92
N SER A 718 -17.36 2.39 28.93
CA SER A 718 -18.44 1.41 28.87
C SER A 718 -17.89 0.01 29.10
N PHE A 719 -18.22 -0.58 30.24
CA PHE A 719 -17.85 -1.94 30.63
C PHE A 719 -19.01 -2.90 30.39
N ALA A 720 -18.71 -4.06 29.81
CA ALA A 720 -19.69 -5.13 29.67
C ALA A 720 -19.09 -6.52 29.90
N HIS A 721 -19.86 -7.45 30.44
CA HIS A 721 -19.52 -8.88 30.34
C HIS A 721 -20.76 -9.74 30.11
N GLU A 722 -20.55 -10.92 29.50
CA GLU A 722 -21.60 -11.93 29.30
C GLU A 722 -22.13 -12.41 30.65
N THR A 723 -23.43 -12.70 30.73
CA THR A 723 -24.10 -13.18 31.96
C THR A 723 -24.82 -14.51 31.74
N THR A 724 -24.94 -14.94 30.49
CA THR A 724 -25.64 -16.14 30.09
C THR A 724 -24.66 -17.21 29.62
N GLY A 725 -24.90 -18.46 30.01
CA GLY A 725 -24.05 -19.58 29.59
C GLY A 725 -22.69 -19.65 30.30
N LEU A 726 -22.51 -18.94 31.41
CA LEU A 726 -21.31 -19.00 32.25
C LEU A 726 -21.41 -20.11 33.32
N PRO A 727 -20.27 -20.71 33.73
CA PRO A 727 -20.23 -21.66 34.84
C PRO A 727 -20.46 -20.99 36.19
N GLU A 728 -20.81 -21.79 37.20
CA GLU A 728 -20.86 -21.34 38.59
C GLU A 728 -19.44 -20.97 39.06
N GLY A 729 -19.30 -19.82 39.75
CA GLY A 729 -18.01 -19.36 40.28
C GLY A 729 -17.21 -18.41 39.38
N TYR A 730 -17.61 -18.21 38.11
CA TYR A 730 -17.01 -17.17 37.29
C TYR A 730 -17.40 -15.77 37.80
N SER A 731 -16.41 -14.87 37.86
CA SER A 731 -16.64 -13.46 38.16
C SER A 731 -15.85 -12.52 37.24
N SER A 732 -16.29 -11.26 37.16
CA SER A 732 -15.59 -10.24 36.39
C SER A 732 -15.65 -8.90 37.10
N ALA A 733 -14.51 -8.23 37.21
CA ALA A 733 -14.40 -6.87 37.70
C ALA A 733 -14.35 -5.86 36.55
N ALA A 734 -15.06 -4.73 36.64
CA ALA A 734 -14.85 -3.65 35.67
C ALA A 734 -13.48 -2.96 35.88
N LEU A 735 -13.15 -2.66 37.15
CA LEU A 735 -11.82 -2.22 37.57
C LEU A 735 -11.32 -3.08 38.73
N LEU A 736 -10.17 -3.74 38.56
CA LEU A 736 -9.45 -4.43 39.62
C LEU A 736 -8.19 -3.64 39.97
N LEU A 737 -8.07 -3.25 41.24
CA LEU A 737 -6.86 -2.70 41.81
C LEU A 737 -6.19 -3.75 42.71
N ASP A 738 -5.06 -4.29 42.28
CA ASP A 738 -4.32 -5.32 43.03
C ASP A 738 -3.06 -4.75 43.69
N PHE A 739 -3.10 -4.71 45.02
CA PHE A 739 -2.00 -4.30 45.90
C PHE A 739 -1.56 -5.44 46.83
N ARG A 740 -1.96 -6.69 46.57
CA ARG A 740 -1.45 -7.84 47.34
C ARG A 740 0.06 -7.96 47.11
N GLY A 741 0.80 -8.37 48.14
CA GLY A 741 2.26 -8.56 48.06
C GLY A 741 3.12 -7.30 48.27
N THR A 742 2.57 -6.08 48.29
CA THR A 742 3.35 -4.87 48.56
C THR A 742 3.86 -4.82 50.01
N THR A 743 5.16 -4.56 50.23
CA THR A 743 5.77 -4.45 51.57
C THR A 743 5.87 -2.98 52.00
N GLY A 744 4.94 -2.50 52.84
CA GLY A 744 4.94 -1.12 53.31
C GLY A 744 3.58 -0.71 53.87
N THR A 745 3.56 0.20 54.84
CA THR A 745 2.33 0.77 55.41
C THR A 745 1.76 1.85 54.50
N ASP A 746 0.49 1.65 54.14
CA ASP A 746 -0.50 2.60 53.63
C ASP A 746 -0.56 2.80 52.09
N ALA A 747 -1.54 2.15 51.44
CA ALA A 747 -2.10 2.58 50.14
C ALA A 747 -2.87 3.92 50.23
N GLY A 748 -2.64 4.70 51.29
CA GLY A 748 -3.40 5.89 51.65
C GLY A 748 -3.13 7.10 50.75
N ASP A 749 -2.04 7.08 49.99
CA ASP A 749 -1.66 8.11 49.01
C ASP A 749 -2.09 7.75 47.56
N THR A 750 -2.83 6.64 47.37
CA THR A 750 -3.46 6.29 46.09
C THR A 750 -4.76 7.07 45.87
N ALA A 751 -4.87 7.73 44.72
CA ALA A 751 -6.05 8.46 44.28
C ALA A 751 -6.55 7.94 42.92
N VAL A 752 -7.65 7.20 42.92
CA VAL A 752 -8.30 6.74 41.68
C VAL A 752 -9.60 7.52 41.46
N LEU A 753 -9.71 8.19 40.31
CA LEU A 753 -10.95 8.82 39.87
C LEU A 753 -11.74 7.84 38.99
N PHE A 754 -12.85 7.29 39.49
CA PHE A 754 -13.68 6.30 38.78
C PHE A 754 -15.12 6.83 38.59
N THR A 755 -15.35 7.63 37.55
CA THR A 755 -16.65 8.31 37.29
C THR A 755 -17.25 8.03 35.94
N ASP A 756 -18.56 8.31 35.84
CA ASP A 756 -19.26 8.46 34.56
C ASP A 756 -19.15 7.21 33.66
N ASN A 757 -18.85 6.06 34.26
CA ASN A 757 -18.73 4.79 33.58
C ASN A 757 -20.11 4.11 33.50
N SER A 758 -20.36 3.39 32.41
CA SER A 758 -21.57 2.57 32.23
C SER A 758 -21.24 1.09 32.32
N PHE A 759 -22.16 0.31 32.91
CA PHE A 759 -21.94 -1.12 33.20
C PHE A 759 -23.10 -1.96 32.66
N THR A 760 -22.77 -3.03 31.95
CA THR A 760 -23.72 -4.04 31.49
C THR A 760 -23.27 -5.42 31.94
N GLY A 761 -24.12 -6.17 32.64
CA GLY A 761 -23.80 -7.53 33.12
C GLY A 761 -23.25 -7.59 34.55
N TYR A 762 -22.71 -6.49 35.07
CA TYR A 762 -22.24 -6.37 36.46
C TYR A 762 -23.43 -6.24 37.43
N GLY A 763 -23.48 -7.11 38.44
CA GLY A 763 -24.65 -7.29 39.32
C GLY A 763 -24.59 -6.49 40.62
N ASP A 764 -23.47 -6.59 41.34
CA ASP A 764 -23.27 -5.95 42.64
C ASP A 764 -22.04 -5.02 42.64
N GLN A 765 -21.92 -4.16 43.66
CA GLN A 765 -20.79 -3.21 43.78
C GLN A 765 -19.41 -3.88 43.76
N ALA A 766 -19.29 -5.11 44.28
CA ALA A 766 -18.06 -5.88 44.28
C ALA A 766 -17.57 -6.22 42.86
N ASP A 767 -18.49 -6.32 41.89
CA ASP A 767 -18.17 -6.60 40.48
C ASP A 767 -17.74 -5.32 39.72
N LEU A 768 -18.05 -4.13 40.25
CA LEU A 768 -17.72 -2.86 39.61
C LEU A 768 -16.28 -2.42 39.93
N LEU A 769 -15.90 -2.55 41.19
CA LEU A 769 -14.59 -2.17 41.69
C LEU A 769 -14.13 -3.19 42.72
N GLU A 770 -13.12 -3.96 42.35
CA GLU A 770 -12.44 -4.87 43.26
C GLU A 770 -11.12 -4.23 43.74
N ILE A 771 -10.93 -4.25 45.05
CA ILE A 771 -9.70 -3.77 45.70
C ILE A 771 -9.11 -4.93 46.48
N ALA A 772 -7.98 -5.45 46.01
CA ALA A 772 -7.26 -6.52 46.66
C ALA A 772 -6.06 -5.96 47.44
N VAL A 773 -6.05 -6.11 48.77
CA VAL A 773 -4.98 -5.61 49.66
C VAL A 773 -4.51 -6.68 50.62
N ASN A 774 -3.26 -6.57 51.10
CA ASN A 774 -2.75 -7.42 52.17
C ASN A 774 -3.59 -7.27 53.45
N SER A 775 -3.84 -8.38 54.15
CA SER A 775 -4.57 -8.40 55.42
C SER A 775 -4.00 -7.38 56.42
N GLY A 776 -4.84 -6.45 56.87
CA GLY A 776 -4.46 -5.40 57.83
C GLY A 776 -3.97 -4.08 57.21
N SER A 777 -3.99 -3.95 55.88
CA SER A 777 -3.60 -2.71 55.16
C SER A 777 -4.78 -1.75 54.97
N VAL A 778 -4.48 -0.45 54.87
CA VAL A 778 -5.47 0.58 54.48
C VAL A 778 -5.72 0.49 52.98
N ALA A 779 -6.98 0.50 52.56
CA ALA A 779 -7.38 0.48 51.15
C ALA A 779 -7.18 1.87 50.50
N PRO A 780 -6.92 1.94 49.18
CA PRO A 780 -6.79 3.19 48.43
C PRO A 780 -8.05 4.07 48.49
N THR A 781 -7.87 5.38 48.30
CA THR A 781 -8.98 6.31 48.18
C THR A 781 -9.47 6.35 46.73
N VAL A 782 -10.73 5.96 46.52
CA VAL A 782 -11.39 6.04 45.20
C VAL A 782 -12.48 7.11 45.25
N SER A 783 -12.47 8.02 44.28
CA SER A 783 -13.37 9.17 44.19
C SER A 783 -14.06 9.18 42.83
N PRO A 784 -15.29 9.71 42.71
CA PRO A 784 -16.20 10.11 43.75
C PRO A 784 -16.81 8.86 44.36
N THR A 785 -16.98 8.95 45.66
CA THR A 785 -17.96 8.17 46.41
C THR A 785 -19.38 8.69 46.15
N ASP A 786 -19.77 9.01 44.89
CA ASP A 786 -21.11 9.57 44.64
C ASP A 786 -22.17 8.49 44.93
N PRO A 787 -23.03 8.67 45.95
CA PRO A 787 -24.01 7.65 46.36
C PRO A 787 -25.14 7.43 45.34
N SER A 788 -25.17 8.18 44.24
CA SER A 788 -26.29 8.18 43.27
C SER A 788 -26.07 7.25 42.07
N THR A 789 -24.84 6.83 41.79
CA THR A 789 -24.49 5.71 40.89
C THR A 789 -24.31 4.39 41.63
N ILE A 790 -24.49 4.42 42.97
CA ILE A 790 -24.47 3.28 43.89
C ILE A 790 -25.91 2.96 44.27
N LEU A 791 -26.58 2.09 43.51
CA LEU A 791 -27.84 1.50 43.97
C LEU A 791 -27.51 0.41 45.00
N PHE A 792 -27.88 0.65 46.27
CA PHE A 792 -27.84 -0.32 47.36
C PHE A 792 -28.75 -1.53 47.14
#